data_AF-A0A9D7EJ34-F1
#
_entry.id   AF-A0A9D7EJ34-F1
#
_cell.length_a   1.000
_cell.length_b   1.000
_cell.length_c   1.000
_cell.angle_alpha   90.00
_cell.angle_beta   90.00
_cell.angle_gamma   90.00
#
_symmetry.space_group_name_H-M   'P 1'
#
loop_
_entity.id
_entity.type
_entity.pdbx_description
1 polymer ?
#
loop_
_entity_poly.entity_id
_entity_poly.type
_entity_poly.pdbx_seq_one_letter_code
_entity_poly.pdbx_strand_id
1 'polypeptide(L)'
;MGISKVILGILILSASLTAATLNVPEDYQTIQSAINASQHGDIVLVAPGIYTERLDYLGKGVSVRSSEGNTVTYLRSPSGANYGAPLVLFKSSEPASAELSGFTFDMGRAEDFILISNGAAPRIRNNVFRDLNIDLRIIHVENAASVIERNIFASNLVGNACVGVYSGNVTIVSNTFDSNTRGFYSLSTNTIAINNIVSNSAEYGVHGSFGTLSYNNVWNNHPDYQYGAAPTNSISGDPHFVNRPEYDYRLLASSPCVDAGDPAFQYQDPDGSRNDIGVFPLVLDYHGVSNFAIDGSPFHHITNHAPTFLWGYSDTTTEPQSRYQIEIGTDFDWTVAELWSTGEVLSATGMATYDGLELIDGNIYLGRIRVGNTTAWSSWYGFLLSMNSLPTVPTPLAPTVTDTMSSTAVELSVNNSSDAESDPITYDFEVYSDSARDFLEYLEYSVPSALPVTRSQRITELAPDQYYWWRTRSNDGYEHSSWSEMVPFYVRSGKSWRVPSEYPTIQAAIDACSELDTVLVAPGFYPNFIRIAEKNVMIISEAGPLVTFLQGPSLGNTREQPLLVFNGAAISNTELRGFTLTGNNADYNVGIENGASPVIRGNIFTGLSAGMVTIRCSGTHPLITHNIFFANSVGWACVGADAGATSIINNTFYGNSRGFYSNSHQTIAMNNIISNSVQYGVHGYFATFDYNCLWQNNPNYDYLEPLSAHNLFANPLLADPANGDFQLLEGSPCTNKGNPDPQYRDPDSSISDIGAVYYRMELPIATSVTVGSGHNLWVVEDDPNIYWNFVDDPMFSPGGYHIEIGSDDNWDLAEWWNSGEVVSTDQFARYQGETLVDGRSYTGRIRLFNGSFWGEWIDFIFRLNSPPSAPVLLRPGDMGESPAAITRLLVQNSNDAQQDSLTYRFEVYADEGLTQLIDLQPSVIGQADSTFSKIVQDLESLRYYWWRVRASDNRELSPWSETSSFFARKPAVHSVPSQFSTIAGAISVAQEGDSVVVEPGIYIESLNLLKKHIILTTSAGPQFTSLKNTGIVVNSLPGIPAIISGFTFEGTSFISIVDGAEPVIQNNLFKNTIYGYEYIIRSQSSHPIIRENLFVNNLARNQCVFIFSGRCDILDNTFVNNRGGILSETKLTKAYNNIVVNSTSFGLKGNFGPADYNLVYNCSPNFDVVEGLGVHNFSVDPMFISIDSAHFELYPESPGVDAGNPSSEFNDPDGSRNDIGAFPAADLTLESF
;
A
#
# COMPACT_ATOMS: atom_id res chain seq x y z
N MET A 1 -59.61 29.84 17.10
CA MET A 1 -60.48 28.96 16.29
C MET A 1 -59.80 28.83 14.93
N GLY A 2 -59.03 27.80 14.57
CA GLY A 2 -59.04 26.40 15.01
C GLY A 2 -59.73 25.53 13.97
N ILE A 3 -59.10 25.30 12.81
CA ILE A 3 -59.42 24.17 11.93
C ILE A 3 -58.11 23.56 11.44
N SER A 4 -57.79 22.40 11.99
CA SER A 4 -56.73 21.48 11.58
C SER A 4 -57.26 20.56 10.47
N LYS A 5 -56.46 20.37 9.41
CA LYS A 5 -56.58 19.24 8.48
C LYS A 5 -55.25 18.49 8.48
N VAL A 6 -55.31 17.25 8.95
CA VAL A 6 -54.26 16.24 8.88
C VAL A 6 -54.22 15.71 7.45
N ILE A 7 -53.06 15.82 6.79
CA ILE A 7 -52.66 14.97 5.67
C ILE A 7 -51.31 14.37 6.07
N LEU A 8 -51.32 13.05 6.27
CA LEU A 8 -50.15 12.23 6.56
C LEU A 8 -49.41 12.01 5.23
N GLY A 9 -48.30 12.72 5.02
CA GLY A 9 -47.39 12.49 3.91
C GLY A 9 -46.39 11.40 4.28
N ILE A 10 -46.54 10.22 3.69
CA ILE A 10 -45.50 9.18 3.68
C ILE A 10 -44.42 9.67 2.71
N LEU A 11 -43.27 10.09 3.25
CA LEU A 11 -42.06 10.32 2.47
C LEU A 11 -41.44 8.93 2.22
N ILE A 12 -41.66 8.36 1.04
CA ILE A 12 -40.89 7.21 0.57
C ILE A 12 -39.55 7.78 0.13
N LEU A 13 -38.50 7.61 0.95
CA LEU A 13 -37.13 7.67 0.44
C LEU A 13 -36.96 6.48 -0.51
N SER A 14 -36.94 6.74 -1.81
CA SER A 14 -36.37 5.82 -2.77
C SER A 14 -34.85 5.87 -2.62
N ALA A 15 -34.29 4.95 -1.84
CA ALA A 15 -32.88 4.64 -1.93
C ALA A 15 -32.62 4.11 -3.36
N SER A 16 -31.66 4.71 -4.06
CA SER A 16 -31.15 4.12 -5.29
C SER A 16 -30.36 2.87 -4.88
N LEU A 17 -30.90 1.67 -5.11
CA LEU A 17 -30.13 0.44 -4.99
C LEU A 17 -29.22 0.36 -6.22
N THR A 18 -27.94 0.69 -6.06
CA THR A 18 -26.90 0.27 -7.01
C THR A 18 -26.52 -1.18 -6.69
N ALA A 19 -26.34 -1.99 -7.73
CA ALA A 19 -25.95 -3.39 -7.59
C ALA A 19 -24.48 -3.49 -7.15
N ALA A 20 -24.20 -4.14 -6.03
CA ALA A 20 -22.83 -4.32 -5.51
C ALA A 20 -22.12 -5.50 -6.19
N THR A 21 -20.78 -5.44 -6.30
CA THR A 21 -19.96 -6.58 -6.71
C THR A 21 -19.29 -7.22 -5.49
N LEU A 22 -19.42 -8.53 -5.33
CA LEU A 22 -18.88 -9.31 -4.21
C LEU A 22 -17.83 -10.29 -4.76
N ASN A 23 -16.56 -10.12 -4.38
CA ASN A 23 -15.46 -10.90 -4.93
C ASN A 23 -15.21 -12.20 -4.14
N VAL A 24 -14.94 -13.28 -4.85
CA VAL A 24 -14.66 -14.60 -4.28
C VAL A 24 -13.34 -15.10 -4.86
N PRO A 25 -12.31 -15.42 -4.04
CA PRO A 25 -12.37 -15.62 -2.59
C PRO A 25 -12.05 -14.39 -1.73
N GLU A 26 -11.79 -13.23 -2.34
CA GLU A 26 -11.21 -12.05 -1.67
C GLU A 26 -12.10 -11.49 -0.56
N ASP A 27 -13.36 -11.19 -0.86
CA ASP A 27 -14.33 -10.68 0.13
C ASP A 27 -15.02 -11.82 0.88
N TYR A 28 -15.28 -12.92 0.16
CA TYR A 28 -15.98 -14.09 0.68
C TYR A 28 -15.25 -15.35 0.29
N GLN A 29 -14.88 -16.17 1.28
CA GLN A 29 -14.17 -17.43 1.01
C GLN A 29 -14.93 -18.41 0.12
N THR A 30 -16.27 -18.30 0.05
CA THR A 30 -17.12 -19.19 -0.75
C THR A 30 -18.15 -18.41 -1.56
N ILE A 31 -18.51 -18.93 -2.73
CA ILE A 31 -19.55 -18.37 -3.60
C ILE A 31 -20.89 -18.33 -2.87
N GLN A 32 -21.24 -19.36 -2.09
CA GLN A 32 -22.48 -19.38 -1.31
C GLN A 32 -22.50 -18.31 -0.22
N SER A 33 -21.37 -18.04 0.45
CA SER A 33 -21.31 -16.93 1.42
C SER A 33 -21.53 -15.57 0.77
N ALA A 34 -21.02 -15.35 -0.44
CA ALA A 34 -21.29 -14.15 -1.22
C ALA A 34 -22.78 -14.06 -1.62
N ILE A 35 -23.37 -15.16 -2.11
CA ILE A 35 -24.81 -15.23 -2.41
C ILE A 35 -25.66 -14.97 -1.15
N ASN A 36 -25.21 -15.41 0.02
CA ASN A 36 -25.92 -15.17 1.28
C ASN A 36 -25.93 -13.68 1.64
N ALA A 37 -24.82 -12.99 1.40
CA ALA A 37 -24.66 -11.56 1.69
C ALA A 37 -25.30 -10.63 0.65
N SER A 38 -25.41 -11.07 -0.60
CA SER A 38 -25.87 -10.25 -1.72
C SER A 38 -27.35 -9.84 -1.64
N GLN A 39 -27.70 -8.75 -2.31
CA GLN A 39 -29.05 -8.25 -2.56
C GLN A 39 -29.45 -8.48 -4.03
N HIS A 40 -30.70 -8.16 -4.39
CA HIS A 40 -31.14 -8.25 -5.77
C HIS A 40 -30.36 -7.26 -6.65
N GLY A 41 -29.89 -7.73 -7.81
CA GLY A 41 -29.11 -6.94 -8.76
C GLY A 41 -27.61 -7.13 -8.61
N ASP A 42 -27.12 -7.52 -7.43
CA ASP A 42 -25.71 -7.68 -7.14
C ASP A 42 -25.01 -8.73 -8.02
N ILE A 43 -23.70 -8.58 -8.11
CA ILE A 43 -22.79 -9.43 -8.85
C ILE A 43 -21.94 -10.20 -7.84
N VAL A 44 -21.84 -11.52 -7.99
CA VAL A 44 -20.82 -12.32 -7.31
C VAL A 44 -19.74 -12.64 -8.34
N LEU A 45 -18.58 -11.99 -8.23
CA LEU A 45 -17.47 -12.11 -9.16
C LEU A 45 -16.45 -13.12 -8.63
N VAL A 46 -16.24 -14.21 -9.39
CA VAL A 46 -15.48 -15.37 -8.93
C VAL A 46 -14.15 -15.46 -9.68
N ALA A 47 -13.04 -15.38 -8.94
CA ALA A 47 -11.68 -15.47 -9.46
C ALA A 47 -11.35 -16.87 -10.05
N PRO A 48 -10.26 -16.99 -10.85
CA PRO A 48 -9.75 -18.28 -11.30
C PRO A 48 -9.52 -19.25 -10.13
N GLY A 49 -10.01 -20.48 -10.26
CA GLY A 49 -9.89 -21.46 -9.19
C GLY A 49 -10.81 -22.65 -9.31
N ILE A 50 -10.69 -23.56 -8.35
CA ILE A 50 -11.57 -24.74 -8.21
C ILE A 50 -12.43 -24.56 -6.97
N TYR A 51 -13.73 -24.42 -7.17
CA TYR A 51 -14.72 -24.23 -6.13
C TYR A 51 -15.52 -25.52 -5.95
N THR A 52 -15.56 -26.04 -4.72
CA THR A 52 -16.24 -27.29 -4.39
C THR A 52 -17.36 -27.05 -3.38
N GLU A 53 -18.44 -26.43 -3.82
CA GLU A 53 -19.57 -26.05 -2.97
C GLU A 53 -20.90 -26.17 -3.70
N ARG A 54 -22.02 -26.11 -2.95
CA ARG A 54 -23.38 -26.08 -3.52
C ARG A 54 -23.93 -24.67 -3.45
N LEU A 55 -24.64 -24.28 -4.49
CA LEU A 55 -25.23 -22.96 -4.64
C LEU A 55 -26.76 -23.02 -4.54
N ASP A 56 -27.33 -22.16 -3.70
CA ASP A 56 -28.75 -21.84 -3.61
C ASP A 56 -28.88 -20.32 -3.72
N TYR A 57 -29.62 -19.86 -4.73
CA TYR A 57 -29.79 -18.43 -5.00
C TYR A 57 -30.79 -17.76 -4.06
N LEU A 58 -31.52 -18.54 -3.25
CA LEU A 58 -32.39 -18.03 -2.18
C LEU A 58 -33.45 -17.02 -2.67
N GLY A 59 -33.90 -17.13 -3.92
CA GLY A 59 -34.87 -16.22 -4.52
C GLY A 59 -34.27 -14.89 -4.99
N LYS A 60 -32.95 -14.72 -4.96
CA LYS A 60 -32.27 -13.46 -5.29
C LYS A 60 -31.97 -13.34 -6.79
N GLY A 61 -32.17 -12.13 -7.33
CA GLY A 61 -31.81 -11.76 -8.69
C GLY A 61 -30.33 -11.39 -8.86
N VAL A 62 -29.43 -12.27 -8.42
CA VAL A 62 -27.97 -12.05 -8.36
C VAL A 62 -27.27 -12.63 -9.58
N SER A 63 -26.23 -11.96 -10.07
CA SER A 63 -25.39 -12.46 -11.17
C SER A 63 -24.10 -13.09 -10.66
N VAL A 64 -24.00 -14.42 -10.66
CA VAL A 64 -22.77 -15.14 -10.33
C VAL A 64 -21.97 -15.37 -11.61
N ARG A 65 -20.78 -14.76 -11.71
CA ARG A 65 -19.95 -14.78 -12.92
C ARG A 65 -18.48 -15.05 -12.61
N SER A 66 -17.79 -15.76 -13.49
CA SER A 66 -16.32 -15.87 -13.45
C SER A 66 -15.67 -14.54 -13.90
N SER A 67 -14.56 -14.13 -13.27
CA SER A 67 -13.80 -12.92 -13.65
C SER A 67 -12.92 -13.13 -14.88
N GLU A 68 -12.40 -14.33 -15.10
CA GLU A 68 -11.52 -14.66 -16.23
C GLU A 68 -12.11 -15.74 -17.17
N GLY A 69 -13.40 -16.07 -16.99
CA GLY A 69 -14.14 -16.99 -17.84
C GLY A 69 -13.96 -18.48 -17.50
N ASN A 70 -14.47 -19.33 -18.39
CA ASN A 70 -14.67 -20.76 -18.12
C ASN A 70 -13.43 -21.64 -18.33
N THR A 71 -12.34 -21.11 -18.89
CA THR A 71 -11.10 -21.89 -19.12
C THR A 71 -10.29 -22.09 -17.85
N VAL A 72 -10.46 -21.20 -16.85
CA VAL A 72 -9.66 -21.16 -15.61
C VAL A 72 -10.50 -21.28 -14.33
N THR A 73 -11.83 -21.16 -14.40
CA THR A 73 -12.73 -21.21 -13.23
C THR A 73 -13.64 -22.43 -13.25
N TYR A 74 -13.53 -23.27 -12.22
CA TYR A 74 -14.14 -24.59 -12.14
C TYR A 74 -15.11 -24.68 -10.95
N LEU A 75 -16.34 -25.14 -11.17
CA LEU A 75 -17.33 -25.40 -10.11
C LEU A 75 -17.66 -26.92 -10.08
N ARG A 76 -17.29 -27.58 -8.98
CA ARG A 76 -17.36 -29.04 -8.84
C ARG A 76 -18.20 -29.48 -7.65
N SER A 77 -18.70 -30.70 -7.69
CA SER A 77 -19.43 -31.30 -6.57
C SER A 77 -18.51 -31.54 -5.36
N PRO A 78 -18.94 -31.24 -4.11
CA PRO A 78 -18.18 -31.58 -2.92
C PRO A 78 -17.96 -33.10 -2.78
N SER A 79 -16.77 -33.52 -2.35
CA SER A 79 -16.43 -34.94 -2.14
C SER A 79 -17.21 -35.56 -0.98
N GLY A 80 -17.72 -36.79 -1.16
CA GLY A 80 -18.43 -37.53 -0.10
C GLY A 80 -19.88 -37.12 0.17
N ALA A 81 -20.47 -36.24 -0.65
CA ALA A 81 -21.85 -35.79 -0.45
C ALA A 81 -22.90 -36.82 -0.94
N ASN A 82 -24.12 -36.77 -0.38
CA ASN A 82 -25.28 -37.52 -0.85
C ASN A 82 -25.51 -37.29 -2.35
N TYR A 83 -25.46 -38.37 -3.14
CA TYR A 83 -25.53 -38.35 -4.62
C TYR A 83 -26.86 -37.80 -5.21
N GLY A 84 -27.84 -37.44 -4.39
CA GLY A 84 -29.17 -36.96 -4.84
C GLY A 84 -29.37 -35.45 -4.86
N ALA A 85 -28.48 -34.63 -4.29
CA ALA A 85 -28.71 -33.18 -4.16
C ALA A 85 -28.06 -32.37 -5.30
N PRO A 86 -28.80 -31.48 -6.00
CA PRO A 86 -28.25 -30.61 -7.05
C PRO A 86 -27.09 -29.75 -6.58
N LEU A 87 -26.21 -29.40 -7.52
CA LEU A 87 -25.08 -28.50 -7.29
C LEU A 87 -25.53 -27.05 -7.26
N VAL A 88 -26.46 -26.67 -8.13
CA VAL A 88 -27.03 -25.32 -8.20
C VAL A 88 -28.56 -25.38 -8.13
N LEU A 89 -29.15 -24.54 -7.29
CA LEU A 89 -30.57 -24.45 -7.01
C LEU A 89 -31.13 -23.05 -7.31
N PHE A 90 -32.12 -23.02 -8.21
CA PHE A 90 -33.04 -21.91 -8.41
C PHE A 90 -34.44 -22.43 -8.10
N LYS A 91 -34.96 -22.18 -6.90
CA LYS A 91 -36.18 -22.84 -6.41
C LYS A 91 -37.11 -21.93 -5.60
N SER A 92 -36.80 -20.64 -5.53
CA SER A 92 -37.47 -19.68 -4.64
C SER A 92 -37.93 -18.44 -5.40
N SER A 93 -38.41 -18.62 -6.63
CA SER A 93 -38.89 -17.55 -7.53
C SER A 93 -37.82 -16.52 -7.91
N GLU A 94 -36.57 -16.97 -8.12
CA GLU A 94 -35.48 -16.11 -8.60
C GLU A 94 -35.89 -15.40 -9.91
N PRO A 95 -35.69 -14.07 -10.06
CA PRO A 95 -36.12 -13.33 -11.25
C PRO A 95 -35.18 -13.53 -12.45
N ALA A 96 -35.55 -12.98 -13.60
CA ALA A 96 -34.76 -13.06 -14.84
C ALA A 96 -33.40 -12.33 -14.81
N SER A 97 -33.15 -11.53 -13.77
CA SER A 97 -31.84 -10.95 -13.50
C SER A 97 -30.89 -11.90 -12.75
N ALA A 98 -31.38 -13.04 -12.24
CA ALA A 98 -30.51 -14.08 -11.69
C ALA A 98 -29.71 -14.74 -12.81
N GLU A 99 -28.39 -14.78 -12.67
CA GLU A 99 -27.48 -15.29 -13.70
C GLU A 99 -26.44 -16.24 -13.13
N LEU A 100 -26.10 -17.28 -13.90
CA LEU A 100 -24.92 -18.12 -13.73
C LEU A 100 -24.11 -18.15 -15.02
N SER A 101 -22.88 -17.62 -15.01
CA SER A 101 -22.07 -17.54 -16.23
C SER A 101 -20.55 -17.69 -16.07
N GLY A 102 -19.92 -18.25 -17.11
CA GLY A 102 -18.47 -18.30 -17.22
C GLY A 102 -17.77 -19.42 -16.42
N PHE A 103 -18.46 -20.51 -16.06
CA PHE A 103 -17.88 -21.62 -15.30
C PHE A 103 -17.67 -22.88 -16.15
N THR A 104 -16.63 -23.64 -15.82
CA THR A 104 -16.52 -25.06 -16.22
C THR A 104 -16.99 -25.97 -15.09
N PHE A 105 -17.83 -26.94 -15.44
CA PHE A 105 -18.29 -28.03 -14.58
C PHE A 105 -17.73 -29.34 -15.12
N ASP A 106 -16.89 -30.00 -14.33
CA ASP A 106 -16.26 -31.28 -14.68
C ASP A 106 -16.27 -32.27 -13.51
N MET A 107 -16.18 -33.57 -13.83
CA MET A 107 -16.10 -34.67 -12.86
C MET A 107 -17.23 -34.74 -11.81
N GLY A 108 -18.41 -34.18 -12.12
CA GLY A 108 -19.58 -34.15 -11.22
C GLY A 108 -20.46 -35.40 -11.31
N ARG A 109 -21.07 -35.79 -10.17
CA ARG A 109 -22.10 -36.84 -10.08
C ARG A 109 -23.26 -36.38 -9.20
N ALA A 110 -24.46 -36.35 -9.76
CA ALA A 110 -25.71 -35.99 -9.08
C ALA A 110 -26.92 -36.66 -9.74
N GLU A 111 -28.08 -36.63 -9.09
CA GLU A 111 -29.37 -36.99 -9.70
C GLU A 111 -29.78 -35.97 -10.76
N ASP A 112 -30.04 -34.73 -10.36
CA ASP A 112 -30.08 -33.56 -11.25
C ASP A 112 -28.94 -32.60 -10.84
N PHE A 113 -28.22 -32.02 -11.80
CA PHE A 113 -27.02 -31.21 -11.49
C PHE A 113 -27.34 -29.74 -11.22
N ILE A 114 -28.24 -29.15 -12.01
CA ILE A 114 -28.86 -27.84 -11.80
C ILE A 114 -30.38 -28.02 -11.82
N LEU A 115 -31.06 -27.52 -10.79
CA LEU A 115 -32.52 -27.55 -10.69
C LEU A 115 -33.09 -26.13 -10.73
N ILE A 116 -34.01 -25.89 -11.66
CA ILE A 116 -34.75 -24.64 -11.85
C ILE A 116 -36.24 -24.94 -11.67
N SER A 117 -36.86 -24.37 -10.63
CA SER A 117 -38.23 -24.71 -10.25
C SER A 117 -38.99 -23.56 -9.58
N ASN A 118 -40.28 -23.79 -9.29
CA ASN A 118 -41.11 -22.90 -8.47
C ASN A 118 -41.15 -21.44 -8.94
N GLY A 119 -41.35 -21.21 -10.24
CA GLY A 119 -41.48 -19.88 -10.80
C GLY A 119 -40.16 -19.11 -10.97
N ALA A 120 -39.02 -19.73 -10.69
CA ALA A 120 -37.71 -19.17 -10.99
C ALA A 120 -37.57 -18.86 -12.50
N ALA A 121 -36.76 -17.86 -12.84
CA ALA A 121 -36.58 -17.35 -14.19
C ALA A 121 -35.10 -17.13 -14.62
N PRO A 122 -34.08 -17.87 -14.12
CA PRO A 122 -32.67 -17.49 -14.27
C PRO A 122 -32.16 -17.59 -15.71
N ARG A 123 -31.05 -16.89 -15.97
CA ARG A 123 -30.24 -17.01 -17.19
C ARG A 123 -29.00 -17.86 -16.92
N ILE A 124 -28.81 -18.93 -17.70
CA ILE A 124 -27.64 -19.79 -17.63
C ILE A 124 -26.87 -19.63 -18.94
N ARG A 125 -25.68 -19.04 -18.90
CA ARG A 125 -24.94 -18.70 -20.12
C ARG A 125 -23.44 -18.83 -20.07
N ASN A 126 -22.80 -19.09 -21.20
CA ASN A 126 -21.33 -19.14 -21.34
C ASN A 126 -20.65 -20.15 -20.40
N ASN A 127 -21.33 -21.23 -20.02
CA ASN A 127 -20.77 -22.29 -19.18
C ASN A 127 -20.37 -23.52 -20.01
N VAL A 128 -19.45 -24.31 -19.48
CA VAL A 128 -19.00 -25.58 -20.07
C VAL A 128 -19.32 -26.72 -19.11
N PHE A 129 -20.17 -27.64 -19.53
CA PHE A 129 -20.49 -28.88 -18.81
C PHE A 129 -19.82 -30.04 -19.54
N ARG A 130 -18.76 -30.59 -18.96
CA ARG A 130 -17.99 -31.65 -19.61
C ARG A 130 -17.66 -32.82 -18.69
N ASP A 131 -17.61 -34.00 -19.28
CA ASP A 131 -17.17 -35.23 -18.61
C ASP A 131 -17.95 -35.52 -17.31
N LEU A 132 -19.21 -35.08 -17.25
CA LEU A 132 -20.09 -35.31 -16.11
C LEU A 132 -20.72 -36.70 -16.19
N ASN A 133 -21.00 -37.29 -15.02
CA ASN A 133 -21.73 -38.55 -14.90
C ASN A 133 -22.97 -38.34 -14.03
N ILE A 134 -24.07 -37.97 -14.67
CA ILE A 134 -25.30 -37.52 -14.02
C ILE A 134 -26.40 -38.58 -14.19
N ASP A 135 -27.03 -38.95 -13.07
CA ASP A 135 -27.99 -40.05 -13.06
C ASP A 135 -29.29 -39.70 -13.82
N LEU A 136 -29.71 -38.43 -13.85
CA LEU A 136 -30.85 -37.95 -14.67
C LEU A 136 -30.48 -36.81 -15.61
N ARG A 137 -30.36 -35.56 -15.14
CA ARG A 137 -30.20 -34.37 -16.01
C ARG A 137 -29.17 -33.37 -15.53
N ILE A 138 -28.46 -32.73 -16.47
CA ILE A 138 -27.55 -31.63 -16.10
C ILE A 138 -28.38 -30.39 -15.72
N ILE A 139 -29.36 -29.99 -16.54
CA ILE A 139 -30.30 -28.92 -16.20
C ILE A 139 -31.73 -29.47 -16.23
N HIS A 140 -32.40 -29.42 -15.08
CA HIS A 140 -33.82 -29.75 -14.94
C HIS A 140 -34.64 -28.48 -14.72
N VAL A 141 -35.64 -28.25 -15.58
CA VAL A 141 -36.61 -27.16 -15.42
C VAL A 141 -38.03 -27.70 -15.21
N GLU A 142 -38.68 -27.29 -14.12
CA GLU A 142 -40.08 -27.65 -13.80
C GLU A 142 -40.85 -26.48 -13.20
N ASN A 143 -41.99 -26.12 -13.80
CA ASN A 143 -42.83 -25.00 -13.36
C ASN A 143 -42.04 -23.68 -13.23
N ALA A 144 -41.17 -23.39 -14.20
CA ALA A 144 -40.26 -22.25 -14.17
C ALA A 144 -40.04 -21.67 -15.58
N ALA A 145 -39.43 -20.49 -15.65
CA ALA A 145 -38.89 -19.93 -16.87
C ALA A 145 -37.35 -19.99 -16.84
N SER A 146 -36.70 -19.98 -17.99
CA SER A 146 -35.24 -19.80 -18.05
C SER A 146 -34.78 -19.52 -19.47
N VAL A 147 -33.67 -18.80 -19.60
CA VAL A 147 -32.91 -18.73 -20.86
C VAL A 147 -31.62 -19.50 -20.65
N ILE A 148 -31.44 -20.57 -21.41
CA ILE A 148 -30.24 -21.39 -21.45
C ILE A 148 -29.56 -21.09 -22.78
N GLU A 149 -28.48 -20.33 -22.74
CA GLU A 149 -27.85 -19.82 -23.97
C GLU A 149 -26.34 -19.90 -23.98
N ARG A 150 -25.74 -20.16 -25.14
CA ARG A 150 -24.27 -20.14 -25.31
C ARG A 150 -23.52 -21.05 -24.33
N ASN A 151 -24.10 -22.19 -23.96
CA ASN A 151 -23.43 -23.21 -23.15
C ASN A 151 -22.93 -24.36 -24.01
N ILE A 152 -21.88 -25.03 -23.52
CA ILE A 152 -21.31 -26.23 -24.11
C ILE A 152 -21.64 -27.42 -23.21
N PHE A 153 -22.22 -28.47 -23.77
CA PHE A 153 -22.44 -29.76 -23.12
C PHE A 153 -21.66 -30.81 -23.91
N ALA A 154 -20.55 -31.29 -23.36
CA ALA A 154 -19.64 -32.17 -24.07
C ALA A 154 -19.31 -33.46 -23.31
N SER A 155 -19.36 -34.61 -23.97
CA SER A 155 -18.87 -35.87 -23.39
C SER A 155 -19.55 -36.27 -22.07
N ASN A 156 -20.81 -35.86 -21.85
CA ASN A 156 -21.51 -36.15 -20.60
C ASN A 156 -22.29 -37.49 -20.66
N LEU A 157 -22.15 -38.27 -19.60
CA LEU A 157 -22.97 -39.44 -19.33
C LEU A 157 -24.20 -39.02 -18.53
N VAL A 158 -25.37 -39.00 -19.19
CA VAL A 158 -26.64 -38.54 -18.60
C VAL A 158 -27.72 -39.62 -18.70
N GLY A 159 -28.43 -39.90 -17.61
CA GLY A 159 -29.48 -40.92 -17.61
C GLY A 159 -30.79 -40.50 -18.29
N ASN A 160 -31.04 -39.20 -18.45
CA ASN A 160 -32.21 -38.69 -19.17
C ASN A 160 -31.87 -37.61 -20.21
N ALA A 161 -31.20 -36.49 -19.87
CA ALA A 161 -30.75 -35.51 -20.88
C ALA A 161 -29.76 -34.48 -20.31
N CYS A 162 -29.00 -33.80 -21.17
CA CYS A 162 -28.25 -32.62 -20.75
C CYS A 162 -29.20 -31.49 -20.29
N VAL A 163 -30.24 -31.19 -21.06
CA VAL A 163 -31.29 -30.23 -20.66
C VAL A 163 -32.67 -30.88 -20.76
N GLY A 164 -33.41 -30.91 -19.65
CA GLY A 164 -34.74 -31.51 -19.58
C GLY A 164 -35.79 -30.55 -19.04
N VAL A 165 -36.76 -30.17 -19.88
CA VAL A 165 -37.85 -29.26 -19.52
C VAL A 165 -39.14 -30.05 -19.29
N TYR A 166 -39.64 -30.09 -18.05
CA TYR A 166 -40.89 -30.77 -17.72
C TYR A 166 -42.11 -29.87 -17.90
N SER A 167 -42.04 -28.62 -17.45
CA SER A 167 -43.11 -27.63 -17.60
C SER A 167 -42.55 -26.21 -17.44
N GLY A 168 -43.20 -25.22 -18.07
CA GLY A 168 -42.81 -23.80 -18.00
C GLY A 168 -42.31 -23.20 -19.32
N ASN A 169 -41.75 -21.99 -19.27
CA ASN A 169 -41.40 -21.18 -20.44
C ASN A 169 -39.87 -21.08 -20.58
N VAL A 170 -39.28 -21.97 -21.35
CA VAL A 170 -37.82 -22.08 -21.47
C VAL A 170 -37.37 -21.77 -22.89
N THR A 171 -36.32 -20.97 -23.02
CA THR A 171 -35.62 -20.74 -24.29
C THR A 171 -34.26 -21.44 -24.22
N ILE A 172 -34.01 -22.35 -25.15
CA ILE A 172 -32.72 -23.03 -25.35
C ILE A 172 -32.15 -22.50 -26.67
N VAL A 173 -31.14 -21.64 -26.61
CA VAL A 173 -30.65 -20.92 -27.79
C VAL A 173 -29.13 -20.89 -27.91
N SER A 174 -28.59 -21.14 -29.10
CA SER A 174 -27.15 -21.02 -29.35
C SER A 174 -26.29 -21.88 -28.42
N ASN A 175 -26.75 -23.08 -28.04
CA ASN A 175 -25.94 -24.02 -27.26
C ASN A 175 -25.33 -25.09 -28.18
N THR A 176 -24.27 -25.74 -27.70
CA THR A 176 -23.64 -26.88 -28.39
C THR A 176 -23.68 -28.11 -27.48
N PHE A 177 -24.32 -29.17 -27.95
CA PHE A 177 -24.39 -30.48 -27.30
C PHE A 177 -23.63 -31.48 -28.17
N ASP A 178 -22.47 -31.95 -27.74
CA ASP A 178 -21.68 -32.90 -28.51
C ASP A 178 -21.25 -34.12 -27.69
N SER A 179 -21.30 -35.30 -28.30
CA SER A 179 -20.75 -36.54 -27.73
C SER A 179 -21.35 -36.93 -26.36
N ASN A 180 -22.58 -36.48 -26.07
CA ASN A 180 -23.29 -36.82 -24.83
C ASN A 180 -24.03 -38.16 -24.95
N THR A 181 -24.54 -38.69 -23.85
CA THR A 181 -25.49 -39.82 -23.94
C THR A 181 -26.79 -39.40 -24.62
N ARG A 182 -27.32 -38.23 -24.24
CA ARG A 182 -28.57 -37.65 -24.77
C ARG A 182 -28.43 -36.12 -24.83
N GLY A 183 -29.00 -35.48 -25.85
CA GLY A 183 -28.99 -34.03 -25.99
C GLY A 183 -29.99 -33.33 -25.05
N PHE A 184 -31.10 -32.81 -25.58
CA PHE A 184 -32.12 -32.13 -24.77
C PHE A 184 -33.54 -32.60 -25.08
N TYR A 185 -34.45 -32.41 -24.12
CA TYR A 185 -35.88 -32.67 -24.32
C TYR A 185 -36.77 -31.61 -23.69
N SER A 186 -38.00 -31.52 -24.19
CA SER A 186 -39.08 -30.77 -23.55
C SER A 186 -40.41 -31.53 -23.56
N LEU A 187 -41.18 -31.41 -22.48
CA LEU A 187 -42.59 -31.79 -22.40
C LEU A 187 -43.52 -30.56 -22.42
N SER A 188 -42.94 -29.35 -22.49
CA SER A 188 -43.66 -28.09 -22.52
C SER A 188 -43.82 -27.57 -23.94
N THR A 189 -45.07 -27.35 -24.36
CA THR A 189 -45.41 -26.71 -25.64
C THR A 189 -45.07 -25.22 -25.69
N ASN A 190 -44.47 -24.66 -24.63
CA ASN A 190 -44.01 -23.27 -24.60
C ASN A 190 -42.49 -23.15 -24.75
N THR A 191 -41.75 -24.27 -24.82
CA THR A 191 -40.29 -24.24 -25.00
C THR A 191 -39.93 -23.79 -26.40
N ILE A 192 -38.98 -22.85 -26.49
CA ILE A 192 -38.36 -22.40 -27.74
C ILE A 192 -36.96 -22.99 -27.79
N ALA A 193 -36.62 -23.70 -28.86
CA ALA A 193 -35.30 -24.25 -29.10
C ALA A 193 -34.83 -23.87 -30.51
N ILE A 194 -33.86 -22.96 -30.59
CA ILE A 194 -33.34 -22.42 -31.85
C ILE A 194 -31.82 -22.25 -31.84
N ASN A 195 -31.18 -22.31 -33.00
CA ASN A 195 -29.74 -22.05 -33.16
C ASN A 195 -28.82 -22.98 -32.36
N ASN A 196 -29.29 -24.14 -31.91
CA ASN A 196 -28.46 -25.09 -31.18
C ASN A 196 -27.81 -26.11 -32.13
N ILE A 197 -26.58 -26.52 -31.81
CA ILE A 197 -25.96 -27.71 -32.38
C ILE A 197 -26.18 -28.88 -31.42
N VAL A 198 -26.65 -30.02 -31.94
CA VAL A 198 -26.71 -31.29 -31.22
C VAL A 198 -26.10 -32.38 -32.09
N SER A 199 -24.93 -32.88 -31.70
CA SER A 199 -24.20 -33.88 -32.46
C SER A 199 -23.71 -35.04 -31.62
N ASN A 200 -23.58 -36.20 -32.27
CA ASN A 200 -22.93 -37.39 -31.70
C ASN A 200 -23.54 -37.89 -30.37
N SER A 201 -24.82 -37.62 -30.11
CA SER A 201 -25.49 -38.13 -28.90
C SER A 201 -25.84 -39.60 -29.05
N ALA A 202 -25.46 -40.41 -28.05
CA ALA A 202 -25.51 -41.87 -28.13
C ALA A 202 -26.93 -42.47 -28.19
N GLU A 203 -27.94 -41.80 -27.62
CA GLU A 203 -29.31 -42.33 -27.52
C GLU A 203 -30.39 -41.42 -28.14
N TYR A 204 -30.25 -40.10 -28.10
CA TYR A 204 -31.05 -39.19 -28.93
C TYR A 204 -30.44 -37.79 -28.92
N GLY A 205 -30.67 -37.04 -30.00
CA GLY A 205 -30.34 -35.61 -30.06
C GLY A 205 -31.41 -34.76 -29.36
N VAL A 206 -32.61 -34.71 -29.95
CA VAL A 206 -33.73 -33.91 -29.45
C VAL A 206 -34.98 -34.78 -29.26
N HIS A 207 -35.67 -34.59 -28.14
CA HIS A 207 -36.88 -35.35 -27.79
C HIS A 207 -38.03 -34.45 -27.31
N GLY A 208 -39.27 -34.82 -27.65
CA GLY A 208 -40.47 -34.31 -26.99
C GLY A 208 -41.23 -33.21 -27.74
N SER A 209 -41.97 -32.39 -27.00
CA SER A 209 -42.89 -31.36 -27.52
C SER A 209 -42.35 -29.97 -27.24
N PHE A 210 -42.33 -29.13 -28.28
CA PHE A 210 -41.81 -27.76 -28.23
C PHE A 210 -42.86 -26.79 -28.78
N GLY A 211 -42.85 -25.55 -28.30
CA GLY A 211 -43.61 -24.46 -28.93
C GLY A 211 -42.96 -23.98 -30.22
N THR A 212 -41.63 -23.90 -30.22
CA THR A 212 -40.83 -23.61 -31.41
C THR A 212 -39.58 -24.46 -31.39
N LEU A 213 -39.34 -25.18 -32.48
CA LEU A 213 -38.13 -25.97 -32.71
C LEU A 213 -37.71 -25.73 -34.16
N SER A 214 -36.72 -24.87 -34.40
CA SER A 214 -36.34 -24.37 -35.73
C SER A 214 -34.87 -23.94 -35.72
N TYR A 215 -34.22 -23.87 -36.89
CA TYR A 215 -32.84 -23.36 -37.01
C TYR A 215 -31.81 -24.06 -36.13
N ASN A 216 -32.02 -25.35 -35.80
CA ASN A 216 -31.02 -26.14 -35.09
C ASN A 216 -30.24 -27.01 -36.08
N ASN A 217 -29.01 -27.37 -35.76
CA ASN A 217 -28.27 -28.44 -36.45
C ASN A 217 -28.27 -29.69 -35.58
N VAL A 218 -28.97 -30.73 -36.01
CA VAL A 218 -29.06 -32.00 -35.27
C VAL A 218 -28.55 -33.12 -36.15
N TRP A 219 -27.35 -33.64 -35.82
CA TRP A 219 -26.59 -34.49 -36.73
C TRP A 219 -25.86 -35.63 -36.03
N ASN A 220 -25.93 -36.83 -36.62
CA ASN A 220 -25.23 -38.03 -36.15
C ASN A 220 -25.60 -38.47 -34.72
N ASN A 221 -26.86 -38.30 -34.33
CA ASN A 221 -27.40 -38.84 -33.07
C ASN A 221 -28.27 -40.09 -33.35
N HIS A 222 -28.57 -40.86 -32.30
CA HIS A 222 -29.23 -42.18 -32.47
C HIS A 222 -30.60 -42.30 -31.74
N PRO A 223 -31.68 -41.58 -32.14
CA PRO A 223 -31.85 -40.79 -33.36
C PRO A 223 -31.65 -39.28 -33.18
N ASP A 224 -31.53 -38.53 -34.28
CA ASP A 224 -31.54 -37.05 -34.26
C ASP A 224 -32.80 -36.48 -33.59
N TYR A 225 -33.97 -36.98 -33.99
CA TYR A 225 -35.25 -36.57 -33.40
C TYR A 225 -36.05 -37.80 -32.96
N GLN A 226 -36.30 -37.91 -31.65
CA GLN A 226 -37.18 -38.94 -31.11
C GLN A 226 -38.61 -38.37 -31.10
N TYR A 227 -39.30 -38.42 -32.27
CA TYR A 227 -40.77 -38.33 -32.52
C TYR A 227 -41.18 -37.78 -33.91
N GLY A 228 -40.27 -37.58 -34.87
CA GLY A 228 -40.66 -37.13 -36.21
C GLY A 228 -39.51 -36.74 -37.12
N ALA A 229 -39.84 -36.30 -38.33
CA ALA A 229 -38.87 -35.73 -39.28
C ALA A 229 -38.31 -34.39 -38.75
N ALA A 230 -37.16 -33.97 -39.28
CA ALA A 230 -36.54 -32.70 -38.91
C ALA A 230 -37.54 -31.53 -39.03
N PRO A 231 -37.67 -30.68 -38.00
CA PRO A 231 -38.51 -29.50 -38.03
C PRO A 231 -38.07 -28.51 -39.12
N THR A 232 -39.01 -27.68 -39.59
CA THR A 232 -38.76 -26.68 -40.65
C THR A 232 -37.56 -25.77 -40.28
N ASN A 233 -36.72 -25.47 -41.27
CA ASN A 233 -35.48 -24.66 -41.16
C ASN A 233 -34.35 -25.23 -40.28
N SER A 234 -34.53 -26.40 -39.66
CA SER A 234 -33.41 -27.10 -39.02
C SER A 234 -32.61 -27.88 -40.06
N ILE A 235 -31.30 -28.01 -39.82
CA ILE A 235 -30.37 -28.73 -40.69
C ILE A 235 -29.85 -29.99 -39.99
N SER A 236 -29.26 -30.89 -40.77
CA SER A 236 -28.56 -32.08 -40.29
C SER A 236 -27.29 -32.25 -41.11
N GLY A 237 -26.20 -31.66 -40.63
CA GLY A 237 -24.87 -31.72 -41.25
C GLY A 237 -23.76 -31.69 -40.22
N ASP A 238 -22.57 -32.21 -40.58
CA ASP A 238 -21.41 -32.17 -39.70
C ASP A 238 -21.07 -30.71 -39.33
N PRO A 239 -21.04 -30.31 -38.05
CA PRO A 239 -20.71 -28.94 -37.65
C PRO A 239 -19.30 -28.45 -38.01
N HIS A 240 -18.37 -29.32 -38.41
CA HIS A 240 -16.98 -28.98 -38.71
C HIS A 240 -16.31 -28.12 -37.61
N PHE A 241 -16.27 -28.64 -36.39
CA PHE A 241 -15.57 -27.99 -35.28
C PHE A 241 -14.04 -27.98 -35.47
N VAL A 242 -13.37 -26.95 -34.95
CA VAL A 242 -11.90 -26.79 -35.00
C VAL A 242 -11.19 -27.97 -34.33
N ASN A 243 -11.54 -28.30 -33.08
CA ASN A 243 -10.89 -29.39 -32.36
C ASN A 243 -11.80 -30.01 -31.27
N ARG A 244 -12.59 -31.02 -31.65
CA ARG A 244 -13.55 -31.68 -30.74
C ARG A 244 -12.92 -32.30 -29.48
N PRO A 245 -11.81 -33.09 -29.56
CA PRO A 245 -11.20 -33.69 -28.37
C PRO A 245 -10.72 -32.70 -27.30
N GLU A 246 -10.38 -31.47 -27.70
CA GLU A 246 -9.94 -30.40 -26.79
C GLU A 246 -11.09 -29.45 -26.39
N TYR A 247 -12.35 -29.82 -26.68
CA TYR A 247 -13.55 -29.00 -26.42
C TYR A 247 -13.56 -27.64 -27.15
N ASP A 248 -12.81 -27.50 -28.24
CA ASP A 248 -12.81 -26.32 -29.09
C ASP A 248 -13.91 -26.44 -30.16
N TYR A 249 -15.09 -25.96 -29.78
CA TYR A 249 -16.31 -26.01 -30.59
C TYR A 249 -16.50 -24.79 -31.50
N ARG A 250 -15.44 -24.02 -31.77
CA ARG A 250 -15.49 -23.01 -32.84
C ARG A 250 -15.72 -23.70 -34.18
N LEU A 251 -16.52 -23.06 -35.04
CA LEU A 251 -16.82 -23.58 -36.38
C LEU A 251 -15.63 -23.32 -37.33
N LEU A 252 -15.39 -24.22 -38.27
CA LEU A 252 -14.58 -23.94 -39.44
C LEU A 252 -15.44 -23.23 -40.50
N ALA A 253 -14.83 -22.42 -41.36
CA ALA A 253 -15.53 -21.73 -42.46
C ALA A 253 -16.25 -22.66 -43.45
N SER A 254 -15.90 -23.95 -43.48
CA SER A 254 -16.59 -24.97 -44.28
C SER A 254 -17.84 -25.54 -43.58
N SER A 255 -18.18 -25.08 -42.38
CA SER A 255 -19.29 -25.62 -41.61
C SER A 255 -20.64 -25.26 -42.24
N PRO A 256 -21.60 -26.19 -42.30
CA PRO A 256 -22.97 -25.91 -42.71
C PRO A 256 -23.75 -25.09 -41.66
N CYS A 257 -23.18 -24.86 -40.49
CA CYS A 257 -23.80 -24.09 -39.41
C CYS A 257 -23.57 -22.58 -39.54
N VAL A 258 -22.66 -22.15 -40.42
CA VAL A 258 -22.32 -20.74 -40.68
C VAL A 258 -23.45 -20.07 -41.45
N ASP A 259 -23.89 -18.88 -41.02
CA ASP A 259 -24.98 -18.07 -41.56
C ASP A 259 -26.33 -18.81 -41.68
N ALA A 260 -26.50 -19.89 -40.92
CA ALA A 260 -27.58 -20.85 -41.12
C ALA A 260 -28.73 -20.71 -40.12
N GLY A 261 -28.55 -19.98 -39.02
CA GLY A 261 -29.50 -19.92 -37.92
C GLY A 261 -30.63 -18.90 -38.12
N ASP A 262 -31.36 -18.55 -37.06
CA ASP A 262 -32.53 -17.68 -37.12
C ASP A 262 -32.16 -16.28 -37.69
N PRO A 263 -32.82 -15.82 -38.77
CA PRO A 263 -32.49 -14.53 -39.41
C PRO A 263 -32.98 -13.31 -38.63
N ALA A 264 -33.67 -13.46 -37.49
CA ALA A 264 -34.14 -12.33 -36.71
C ALA A 264 -32.95 -11.49 -36.19
N PHE A 265 -33.07 -10.16 -36.32
CA PHE A 265 -32.02 -9.20 -35.99
C PHE A 265 -31.42 -9.39 -34.58
N GLN A 266 -32.26 -9.71 -33.59
CA GLN A 266 -31.83 -9.93 -32.20
C GLN A 266 -30.88 -11.12 -32.01
N TYR A 267 -30.75 -11.99 -33.01
CA TYR A 267 -29.86 -13.14 -32.97
C TYR A 267 -28.61 -12.96 -33.82
N GLN A 268 -28.49 -11.89 -34.62
CA GLN A 268 -27.35 -11.68 -35.53
C GLN A 268 -26.01 -11.81 -34.79
N ASP A 269 -25.04 -12.34 -35.52
CA ASP A 269 -23.70 -12.46 -34.99
C ASP A 269 -23.07 -11.06 -34.80
N PRO A 270 -22.05 -10.92 -33.94
CA PRO A 270 -21.46 -9.61 -33.65
C PRO A 270 -20.94 -8.85 -34.89
N ASP A 271 -20.66 -9.55 -35.98
CA ASP A 271 -20.26 -8.97 -37.26
C ASP A 271 -21.44 -8.54 -38.16
N GLY A 272 -22.68 -8.63 -37.66
CA GLY A 272 -23.89 -8.30 -38.38
C GLY A 272 -24.28 -9.33 -39.45
N SER A 273 -23.53 -10.41 -39.59
CA SER A 273 -23.89 -11.54 -40.44
C SER A 273 -25.12 -12.27 -39.88
N ARG A 274 -25.70 -13.17 -40.68
CA ARG A 274 -26.83 -13.95 -40.20
C ARG A 274 -26.28 -14.90 -39.14
N ASN A 275 -27.03 -15.10 -38.07
CA ASN A 275 -26.47 -15.85 -36.97
C ASN A 275 -26.03 -17.28 -37.34
N ASP A 276 -24.91 -17.67 -36.75
CA ASP A 276 -24.45 -19.04 -36.79
C ASP A 276 -25.24 -19.92 -35.82
N ILE A 277 -25.43 -21.17 -36.24
CA ILE A 277 -26.00 -22.20 -35.35
C ILE A 277 -24.86 -22.69 -34.45
N GLY A 278 -25.00 -22.56 -33.13
CA GLY A 278 -24.00 -23.01 -32.16
C GLY A 278 -23.64 -21.97 -31.09
N VAL A 279 -22.63 -22.30 -30.28
CA VAL A 279 -22.19 -21.48 -29.14
C VAL A 279 -21.28 -20.32 -29.54
N PHE A 280 -20.43 -20.52 -30.54
CA PHE A 280 -19.50 -19.53 -31.04
C PHE A 280 -19.94 -19.09 -32.44
N PRO A 281 -20.15 -17.79 -32.66
CA PRO A 281 -20.26 -17.28 -34.02
C PRO A 281 -18.92 -17.42 -34.74
N LEU A 282 -18.93 -17.85 -35.99
CA LEU A 282 -17.81 -17.71 -36.90
C LEU A 282 -17.76 -16.27 -37.36
N VAL A 283 -17.05 -15.46 -36.59
CA VAL A 283 -16.68 -14.12 -37.03
C VAL A 283 -15.70 -14.29 -38.19
N LEU A 284 -16.18 -14.13 -39.43
CA LEU A 284 -15.34 -13.98 -40.62
C LEU A 284 -14.81 -12.55 -40.68
N ASP A 285 -14.20 -12.08 -39.60
CA ASP A 285 -13.46 -10.82 -39.65
C ASP A 285 -12.23 -11.06 -40.50
N TYR A 286 -12.32 -10.64 -41.76
CA TYR A 286 -11.11 -10.44 -42.56
C TYR A 286 -10.19 -9.41 -41.90
N HIS A 287 -10.72 -8.52 -41.04
CA HIS A 287 -10.03 -7.45 -40.32
C HIS A 287 -10.76 -7.19 -38.99
N GLY A 288 -10.08 -7.13 -37.84
CA GLY A 288 -10.70 -7.07 -36.52
C GLY A 288 -9.87 -6.36 -35.46
N VAL A 289 -10.56 -5.82 -34.45
CA VAL A 289 -9.95 -5.22 -33.25
C VAL A 289 -9.57 -6.36 -32.30
N SER A 290 -8.29 -6.45 -31.94
CA SER A 290 -7.74 -7.44 -31.01
C SER A 290 -7.02 -6.72 -29.87
N ASN A 291 -6.76 -7.38 -28.74
CA ASN A 291 -6.00 -6.80 -27.62
C ASN A 291 -6.43 -5.37 -27.22
N PHE A 292 -7.74 -5.09 -27.28
CA PHE A 292 -8.26 -3.77 -26.93
C PHE A 292 -8.00 -3.51 -25.43
N ALA A 293 -7.53 -2.33 -25.09
CA ALA A 293 -7.25 -1.91 -23.72
C ALA A 293 -7.42 -0.40 -23.57
N ILE A 294 -7.61 0.06 -22.34
CA ILE A 294 -7.68 1.48 -21.99
C ILE A 294 -6.57 1.73 -20.97
N ASP A 295 -5.63 2.64 -21.27
CA ASP A 295 -4.43 2.93 -20.45
C ASP A 295 -3.63 1.66 -20.05
N GLY A 296 -3.66 0.64 -20.90
CA GLY A 296 -2.92 -0.61 -20.70
C GLY A 296 -3.48 -1.55 -19.63
N SER A 297 -4.72 -1.35 -19.17
CA SER A 297 -5.36 -2.08 -18.05
C SER A 297 -6.89 -2.29 -18.27
N PRO A 298 -7.59 -3.11 -17.44
CA PRO A 298 -8.98 -3.49 -17.68
C PRO A 298 -9.95 -2.30 -17.66
N PHE A 299 -11.13 -2.49 -18.27
CA PHE A 299 -12.11 -1.45 -18.64
C PHE A 299 -12.90 -0.81 -17.48
N HIS A 300 -12.38 -0.90 -16.25
CA HIS A 300 -13.02 -0.44 -15.02
C HIS A 300 -12.01 0.29 -14.14
N HIS A 301 -12.48 1.22 -13.30
CA HIS A 301 -11.66 2.08 -12.44
C HIS A 301 -10.63 2.91 -13.21
N ILE A 302 -11.06 3.51 -14.33
CA ILE A 302 -10.22 4.45 -15.09
C ILE A 302 -10.08 5.73 -14.27
N THR A 303 -8.85 6.09 -13.91
CA THR A 303 -8.52 7.29 -13.12
C THR A 303 -8.02 8.44 -13.99
N ASN A 304 -7.69 8.16 -15.26
CA ASN A 304 -7.26 9.17 -16.22
C ASN A 304 -8.47 9.74 -16.97
N HIS A 305 -8.74 11.03 -16.82
CA HIS A 305 -9.90 11.70 -17.44
C HIS A 305 -9.75 11.91 -18.96
N ALA A 306 -8.56 11.61 -19.52
CA ALA A 306 -8.27 11.57 -20.95
C ALA A 306 -7.61 10.23 -21.34
N PRO A 307 -8.35 9.12 -21.28
CA PRO A 307 -7.77 7.79 -21.40
C PRO A 307 -7.29 7.47 -22.82
N THR A 308 -6.26 6.65 -22.91
CA THR A 308 -5.71 6.15 -24.19
C THR A 308 -6.33 4.80 -24.54
N PHE A 309 -7.01 4.73 -25.67
CA PHE A 309 -7.50 3.49 -26.26
C PHE A 309 -6.36 2.82 -27.03
N LEU A 310 -6.08 1.55 -26.72
CA LEU A 310 -5.06 0.72 -27.35
C LEU A 310 -5.75 -0.47 -28.02
N TRP A 311 -5.28 -0.89 -29.19
CA TRP A 311 -5.72 -2.10 -29.86
C TRP A 311 -4.66 -2.70 -30.76
N GLY A 312 -4.74 -4.01 -30.92
CA GLY A 312 -4.16 -4.75 -32.03
C GLY A 312 -5.12 -4.83 -33.21
N TYR A 313 -4.53 -5.01 -34.39
CA TYR A 313 -5.26 -5.25 -35.62
C TYR A 313 -5.04 -6.70 -36.06
N SER A 314 -6.12 -7.45 -36.26
CA SER A 314 -6.07 -8.83 -36.75
C SER A 314 -6.65 -8.91 -38.14
N ASP A 315 -5.90 -9.41 -39.11
CA ASP A 315 -6.34 -9.55 -40.50
C ASP A 315 -6.00 -10.93 -41.06
N THR A 316 -7.00 -11.63 -41.61
CA THR A 316 -6.84 -12.99 -42.17
C THR A 316 -6.27 -13.01 -43.60
N THR A 317 -6.25 -11.87 -44.29
CA THR A 317 -5.57 -11.58 -45.57
C THR A 317 -4.19 -10.98 -45.47
N THR A 318 -3.70 -10.67 -44.27
CA THR A 318 -2.38 -10.05 -44.01
C THR A 318 -2.21 -8.64 -44.57
N GLU A 319 -3.29 -7.95 -44.95
CA GLU A 319 -3.19 -6.52 -45.26
C GLU A 319 -2.95 -5.74 -43.95
N PRO A 320 -2.20 -4.63 -43.97
CA PRO A 320 -2.02 -3.81 -42.79
C PRO A 320 -3.26 -2.95 -42.53
N GLN A 321 -3.49 -2.60 -41.26
CA GLN A 321 -4.46 -1.57 -40.91
C GLN A 321 -4.13 -0.28 -41.67
N SER A 322 -5.14 0.40 -42.19
CA SER A 322 -5.00 1.71 -42.81
C SER A 322 -5.99 2.74 -42.30
N ARG A 323 -6.95 2.34 -41.45
CA ARG A 323 -7.93 3.24 -40.86
C ARG A 323 -8.53 2.72 -39.56
N TYR A 324 -9.00 3.63 -38.74
CA TYR A 324 -9.80 3.34 -37.55
C TYR A 324 -10.88 4.42 -37.32
N GLN A 325 -11.84 4.11 -36.47
CA GLN A 325 -12.81 5.08 -35.96
C GLN A 325 -13.24 4.68 -34.55
N ILE A 326 -13.29 5.65 -33.64
CA ILE A 326 -13.75 5.48 -32.26
C ILE A 326 -14.86 6.49 -31.96
N GLU A 327 -15.85 6.07 -31.19
CA GLU A 327 -16.91 6.92 -30.69
C GLU A 327 -17.19 6.60 -29.22
N ILE A 328 -17.38 7.66 -28.43
CA ILE A 328 -17.75 7.61 -27.01
C ILE A 328 -19.03 8.44 -26.81
N GLY A 329 -19.97 7.89 -26.05
CA GLY A 329 -21.28 8.48 -25.80
C GLY A 329 -21.93 7.96 -24.51
N THR A 330 -23.20 8.33 -24.32
CA THR A 330 -24.00 7.92 -23.15
C THR A 330 -25.26 7.12 -23.52
N ASP A 331 -25.54 6.93 -24.81
CA ASP A 331 -26.72 6.24 -25.34
C ASP A 331 -26.37 4.89 -26.00
N PHE A 332 -27.28 3.92 -25.89
CA PHE A 332 -27.10 2.56 -26.45
C PHE A 332 -27.49 2.45 -27.93
N ASP A 333 -28.26 3.41 -28.45
CA ASP A 333 -28.78 3.42 -29.82
C ASP A 333 -27.92 4.21 -30.82
N TRP A 334 -26.82 4.82 -30.35
CA TRP A 334 -25.79 5.51 -31.15
C TRP A 334 -26.38 6.52 -32.13
N THR A 335 -27.45 7.20 -31.71
CA THR A 335 -28.22 8.09 -32.59
C THR A 335 -27.47 9.41 -32.82
N VAL A 336 -26.59 9.79 -31.89
CA VAL A 336 -25.59 10.85 -31.99
C VAL A 336 -24.36 10.43 -31.17
N ALA A 337 -23.13 10.65 -31.66
CA ALA A 337 -21.94 10.57 -30.80
C ALA A 337 -21.86 11.86 -29.98
N GLU A 338 -22.28 11.83 -28.71
CA GLU A 338 -22.52 13.04 -27.91
C GLU A 338 -21.29 13.55 -27.14
N LEU A 339 -20.27 12.70 -26.90
CA LEU A 339 -19.10 13.06 -26.09
C LEU A 339 -17.79 13.15 -26.90
N TRP A 340 -17.51 12.14 -27.72
CA TRP A 340 -16.32 12.14 -28.58
C TRP A 340 -16.50 11.24 -29.79
N SER A 341 -16.00 11.67 -30.94
CA SER A 341 -15.89 10.86 -32.15
C SER A 341 -14.65 11.26 -32.90
N THR A 342 -13.83 10.28 -33.28
CA THR A 342 -12.65 10.54 -34.10
C THR A 342 -12.99 10.81 -35.57
N GLY A 343 -14.22 10.46 -36.00
CA GLY A 343 -14.50 10.23 -37.42
C GLY A 343 -13.62 9.12 -38.02
N GLU A 344 -13.65 8.95 -39.35
CA GLU A 344 -12.70 8.07 -40.05
C GLU A 344 -11.30 8.68 -40.01
N VAL A 345 -10.37 8.00 -39.33
CA VAL A 345 -8.97 8.35 -39.28
C VAL A 345 -8.18 7.39 -40.15
N LEU A 346 -7.46 7.90 -41.15
CA LEU A 346 -6.60 7.09 -42.02
C LEU A 346 -5.25 6.88 -41.36
N SER A 347 -5.11 5.78 -40.61
CA SER A 347 -3.91 5.47 -39.86
C SER A 347 -3.73 3.96 -39.64
N ALA A 348 -2.47 3.55 -39.61
CA ALA A 348 -2.04 2.19 -39.23
C ALA A 348 -1.83 2.03 -37.71
N THR A 349 -2.05 3.09 -36.92
CA THR A 349 -1.82 3.08 -35.47
C THR A 349 -2.80 2.18 -34.73
N GLY A 350 -2.30 1.47 -33.71
CA GLY A 350 -3.11 0.68 -32.77
C GLY A 350 -3.47 1.45 -31.51
N MET A 351 -3.61 2.78 -31.60
CA MET A 351 -3.89 3.62 -30.44
C MET A 351 -4.55 4.95 -30.82
N ALA A 352 -5.33 5.49 -29.89
CA ALA A 352 -5.91 6.83 -29.94
C ALA A 352 -6.20 7.33 -28.52
N THR A 353 -5.87 8.58 -28.24
CA THR A 353 -6.19 9.23 -26.95
C THR A 353 -7.54 9.90 -27.04
N TYR A 354 -8.35 9.76 -25.97
CA TYR A 354 -9.60 10.48 -25.83
C TYR A 354 -9.38 12.00 -25.91
N ASP A 355 -10.03 12.65 -26.87
CA ASP A 355 -9.96 14.10 -27.12
C ASP A 355 -11.36 14.73 -27.07
N GLY A 356 -12.21 14.18 -26.19
CA GLY A 356 -13.58 14.65 -25.97
C GLY A 356 -13.72 15.55 -24.75
N LEU A 357 -14.97 15.83 -24.36
CA LEU A 357 -15.24 16.51 -23.09
C LEU A 357 -14.76 15.66 -21.92
N GLU A 358 -14.18 16.31 -20.90
CA GLU A 358 -13.63 15.65 -19.71
C GLU A 358 -14.58 14.59 -19.14
N LEU A 359 -14.05 13.37 -18.97
CA LEU A 359 -14.78 12.28 -18.34
C LEU A 359 -14.84 12.52 -16.83
N ILE A 360 -16.00 12.27 -16.24
CA ILE A 360 -16.28 12.58 -14.83
C ILE A 360 -16.22 11.30 -14.02
N ASP A 361 -15.49 11.35 -12.90
CA ASP A 361 -15.41 10.31 -11.87
C ASP A 361 -16.76 9.72 -11.48
N GLY A 362 -16.78 8.40 -11.31
CA GLY A 362 -17.98 7.60 -10.99
C GLY A 362 -19.00 7.43 -12.11
N ASN A 363 -18.77 7.99 -13.31
CA ASN A 363 -19.66 7.78 -14.46
C ASN A 363 -19.23 6.58 -15.33
N ILE A 364 -20.23 5.96 -15.96
CA ILE A 364 -20.06 4.93 -16.98
C ILE A 364 -20.37 5.53 -18.34
N TYR A 365 -19.45 5.35 -19.28
CA TYR A 365 -19.59 5.78 -20.66
C TYR A 365 -19.59 4.57 -21.62
N LEU A 366 -20.25 4.72 -22.76
CA LEU A 366 -20.29 3.72 -23.80
C LEU A 366 -19.29 4.08 -24.89
N GLY A 367 -18.53 3.10 -25.36
CA GLY A 367 -17.58 3.25 -26.45
C GLY A 367 -17.76 2.24 -27.56
N ARG A 368 -17.39 2.60 -28.78
CA ARG A 368 -17.23 1.66 -29.89
C ARG A 368 -16.03 2.01 -30.74
N ILE A 369 -15.34 1.00 -31.24
CA ILE A 369 -14.19 1.12 -32.14
C ILE A 369 -14.35 0.21 -33.35
N ARG A 370 -13.93 0.66 -34.53
CA ARG A 370 -13.75 -0.20 -35.71
C ARG A 370 -12.43 0.13 -36.39
N VAL A 371 -11.85 -0.86 -37.05
CA VAL A 371 -10.55 -0.77 -37.75
C VAL A 371 -10.73 -1.27 -39.18
N GLY A 372 -9.90 -0.85 -40.12
CA GLY A 372 -10.04 -1.27 -41.51
C GLY A 372 -8.72 -1.22 -42.26
N ASN A 373 -8.68 -1.96 -43.37
CA ASN A 373 -7.67 -1.81 -44.41
C ASN A 373 -8.18 -0.84 -45.49
N THR A 374 -7.47 -0.79 -46.61
CA THR A 374 -7.79 0.12 -47.72
C THR A 374 -9.08 -0.23 -48.46
N THR A 375 -9.64 -1.43 -48.25
CA THR A 375 -10.76 -1.95 -49.04
C THR A 375 -12.06 -2.18 -48.24
N ALA A 376 -11.96 -2.48 -46.94
CA ALA A 376 -13.08 -2.81 -46.05
C ALA A 376 -12.89 -2.28 -44.61
N TRP A 377 -13.99 -2.22 -43.86
CA TRP A 377 -14.03 -1.95 -42.43
C TRP A 377 -14.29 -3.25 -41.68
N SER A 378 -13.74 -3.39 -40.47
CA SER A 378 -14.19 -4.34 -39.47
C SER A 378 -15.58 -3.97 -38.99
N SER A 379 -16.21 -4.93 -38.33
CA SER A 379 -17.39 -4.66 -37.50
C SER A 379 -17.03 -3.74 -36.33
N TRP A 380 -18.04 -3.06 -35.77
CA TRP A 380 -17.86 -2.25 -34.57
C TRP A 380 -17.68 -3.14 -33.35
N TYR A 381 -16.57 -2.94 -32.64
CA TYR A 381 -16.29 -3.50 -31.33
C TYR A 381 -16.77 -2.52 -30.25
N GLY A 382 -17.83 -2.88 -29.53
CA GLY A 382 -18.38 -2.07 -28.43
C GLY A 382 -17.71 -2.38 -27.09
N PHE A 383 -17.54 -1.36 -26.25
CA PHE A 383 -16.99 -1.47 -24.90
C PHE A 383 -17.68 -0.48 -23.94
N LEU A 384 -17.54 -0.75 -22.64
CA LEU A 384 -17.93 0.18 -21.57
C LEU A 384 -16.64 0.68 -20.93
N LEU A 385 -16.63 1.94 -20.51
CA LEU A 385 -15.56 2.49 -19.68
C LEU A 385 -16.20 3.12 -18.44
N SER A 386 -15.70 2.79 -17.25
CA SER A 386 -16.18 3.36 -16.00
C SER A 386 -15.05 4.11 -15.31
N MET A 387 -15.28 5.39 -15.04
CA MET A 387 -14.36 6.23 -14.27
C MET A 387 -14.43 5.86 -12.79
N ASN A 388 -13.29 5.81 -12.10
CA ASN A 388 -13.24 5.58 -10.65
C ASN A 388 -13.83 6.80 -9.91
N SER A 389 -14.44 6.63 -8.73
CA SER A 389 -14.79 7.78 -7.89
C SER A 389 -13.80 7.95 -6.75
N LEU A 390 -13.56 9.20 -6.33
CA LEU A 390 -12.71 9.42 -5.16
C LEU A 390 -13.43 8.95 -3.88
N PRO A 391 -12.74 8.19 -3.00
CA PRO A 391 -13.32 7.83 -1.71
C PRO A 391 -13.52 9.08 -0.86
N THR A 392 -14.60 9.10 -0.08
CA THR A 392 -14.91 10.25 0.78
C THR A 392 -13.83 10.45 1.85
N VAL A 393 -13.56 11.70 2.24
CA VAL A 393 -12.54 12.02 3.26
C VAL A 393 -12.96 11.44 4.62
N PRO A 394 -12.10 10.64 5.30
CA PRO A 394 -12.43 10.11 6.61
C PRO A 394 -12.58 11.21 7.64
N THR A 395 -13.49 11.01 8.61
CA THR A 395 -13.68 11.96 9.71
C THR A 395 -12.96 11.46 10.96
N PRO A 396 -11.91 12.16 11.45
CA PRO A 396 -11.27 11.85 12.72
C PRO A 396 -12.27 11.77 13.87
N LEU A 397 -12.19 10.70 14.68
CA LEU A 397 -13.09 10.46 15.81
C LEU A 397 -12.41 10.65 17.16
N ALA A 398 -11.27 10.00 17.39
CA ALA A 398 -10.48 10.11 18.62
C ALA A 398 -9.03 9.69 18.35
N PRO A 399 -8.02 10.25 19.04
CA PRO A 399 -8.11 11.23 20.11
C PRO A 399 -8.39 12.66 19.61
N THR A 400 -8.99 13.47 20.47
CA THR A 400 -9.36 14.87 20.26
C THR A 400 -8.63 15.78 21.25
N VAL A 401 -8.80 17.10 21.10
CA VAL A 401 -8.08 18.10 21.92
C VAL A 401 -8.37 17.99 23.43
N THR A 402 -9.50 17.39 23.80
CA THR A 402 -9.88 17.16 25.20
C THR A 402 -9.36 15.85 25.77
N ASP A 403 -8.86 14.95 24.92
CA ASP A 403 -8.37 13.65 25.34
C ASP A 403 -6.94 13.77 25.88
N THR A 404 -6.70 13.15 27.03
CA THR A 404 -5.37 13.04 27.65
C THR A 404 -4.93 11.59 27.61
N MET A 405 -3.92 11.29 26.80
CA MET A 405 -3.46 9.94 26.53
C MET A 405 -2.20 9.58 27.33
N SER A 406 -1.99 8.29 27.57
CA SER A 406 -0.72 7.77 28.09
C SER A 406 0.33 7.71 26.99
N SER A 407 1.60 7.97 27.32
CA SER A 407 2.72 7.71 26.38
C SER A 407 2.87 6.22 26.02
N THR A 408 2.27 5.31 26.79
CA THR A 408 2.44 3.87 26.61
C THR A 408 1.48 3.24 25.61
N ALA A 409 0.42 3.92 25.16
CA ALA A 409 -0.49 3.44 24.12
C ALA A 409 -1.48 4.53 23.65
N VAL A 410 -1.31 5.03 22.43
CA VAL A 410 -2.27 5.89 21.73
C VAL A 410 -2.84 5.13 20.53
N GLU A 411 -4.15 5.18 20.31
CA GLU A 411 -4.81 4.57 19.16
C GLU A 411 -5.68 5.63 18.48
N LEU A 412 -5.52 5.81 17.18
CA LEU A 412 -6.28 6.75 16.38
C LEU A 412 -7.50 6.03 15.81
N SER A 413 -8.65 6.71 15.76
CA SER A 413 -9.90 6.13 15.27
C SER A 413 -10.65 7.12 14.38
N VAL A 414 -11.26 6.61 13.31
CA VAL A 414 -11.94 7.40 12.29
C VAL A 414 -13.32 6.84 11.99
N ASN A 415 -14.29 7.71 11.68
CA ASN A 415 -15.50 7.25 11.03
C ASN A 415 -15.16 6.87 9.59
N ASN A 416 -15.59 5.67 9.19
CA ASN A 416 -15.24 5.13 7.89
C ASN A 416 -15.78 5.99 6.76
N SER A 417 -14.93 6.18 5.76
CA SER A 417 -15.27 6.68 4.45
C SER A 417 -16.20 5.70 3.73
N SER A 418 -16.95 6.24 2.79
CA SER A 418 -17.65 5.52 1.72
C SER A 418 -17.03 5.82 0.37
N ASP A 419 -17.15 4.87 -0.53
CA ASP A 419 -16.81 4.96 -1.94
C ASP A 419 -18.08 4.64 -2.78
N ALA A 420 -18.23 5.26 -3.96
CA ALA A 420 -19.44 5.11 -4.76
C ALA A 420 -19.53 3.76 -5.48
N GLU A 421 -18.39 3.19 -5.87
CA GLU A 421 -18.25 1.87 -6.48
C GLU A 421 -18.25 0.74 -5.44
N SER A 422 -18.17 1.11 -4.16
CA SER A 422 -18.08 0.22 -2.98
C SER A 422 -16.78 -0.58 -2.94
N ASP A 423 -15.70 0.01 -3.45
CA ASP A 423 -14.37 -0.57 -3.41
C ASP A 423 -13.84 -0.69 -1.96
N PRO A 424 -12.97 -1.67 -1.66
CA PRO A 424 -12.39 -1.84 -0.33
C PRO A 424 -11.55 -0.63 0.10
N ILE A 425 -12.04 0.10 1.09
CA ILE A 425 -11.31 1.27 1.60
C ILE A 425 -10.26 0.88 2.63
N THR A 426 -9.06 1.42 2.45
CA THR A 426 -7.97 1.46 3.41
C THR A 426 -7.69 2.91 3.87
N TYR A 427 -6.98 3.08 4.97
CA TYR A 427 -6.70 4.38 5.58
C TYR A 427 -5.22 4.56 5.86
N ASP A 428 -4.75 5.78 5.64
CA ASP A 428 -3.43 6.23 6.05
C ASP A 428 -3.56 7.16 7.26
N PHE A 429 -2.62 7.08 8.19
CA PHE A 429 -2.56 7.89 9.41
C PHE A 429 -1.20 8.55 9.56
N GLU A 430 -1.20 9.84 9.93
CA GLU A 430 0.00 10.60 10.25
C GLU A 430 -0.15 11.30 11.60
N VAL A 431 0.91 11.31 12.41
CA VAL A 431 0.99 12.06 13.68
C VAL A 431 2.25 12.91 13.68
N TYR A 432 2.12 14.15 14.13
CA TYR A 432 3.17 15.16 14.20
C TYR A 432 3.31 15.71 15.62
N SER A 433 4.53 16.09 16.01
CA SER A 433 4.76 16.78 17.30
C SER A 433 4.52 18.30 17.23
N ASP A 434 4.12 18.80 16.06
CA ASP A 434 3.86 20.22 15.82
C ASP A 434 2.69 20.43 14.84
N SER A 435 2.06 21.61 14.92
CA SER A 435 0.91 21.95 14.05
C SER A 435 1.30 22.33 12.61
N ALA A 436 2.58 22.59 12.32
CA ALA A 436 3.06 22.97 10.99
C ALA A 436 3.40 21.76 10.10
N ARG A 437 3.48 20.56 10.69
CA ARG A 437 3.90 19.27 10.08
C ARG A 437 5.39 19.21 9.77
N ASP A 438 6.20 19.85 10.61
CA ASP A 438 7.65 19.87 10.46
C ASP A 438 8.30 18.58 11.01
N PHE A 439 7.65 17.94 11.99
CA PHE A 439 8.16 16.78 12.72
C PHE A 439 7.13 15.65 12.73
N LEU A 440 7.29 14.69 11.81
CA LEU A 440 6.46 13.48 11.73
C LEU A 440 6.96 12.44 12.75
N GLU A 441 6.06 12.02 13.63
CA GLU A 441 6.34 11.13 14.77
C GLU A 441 5.80 9.71 14.55
N TYR A 442 4.69 9.58 13.82
CA TYR A 442 4.11 8.29 13.48
C TYR A 442 3.45 8.32 12.11
N LEU A 443 3.53 7.18 11.42
CA LEU A 443 2.96 6.98 10.11
C LEU A 443 2.51 5.53 9.95
N GLU A 444 1.30 5.34 9.46
CA GLU A 444 0.76 4.01 9.15
C GLU A 444 -0.01 4.08 7.83
N TYR A 445 0.17 3.08 6.98
CA TYR A 445 -0.42 3.03 5.64
C TYR A 445 -1.33 1.83 5.48
N SER A 446 -2.32 1.99 4.61
CA SER A 446 -3.15 0.87 4.12
C SER A 446 -3.89 0.09 5.23
N VAL A 447 -4.35 0.78 6.28
CA VAL A 447 -5.13 0.18 7.35
C VAL A 447 -6.53 -0.21 6.82
N PRO A 448 -6.93 -1.49 6.81
CA PRO A 448 -8.21 -1.87 6.25
C PRO A 448 -9.40 -1.33 7.04
N SER A 449 -10.49 -0.98 6.34
CA SER A 449 -11.74 -0.54 6.96
C SER A 449 -12.30 -1.58 7.94
N ALA A 450 -12.67 -1.14 9.15
CA ALA A 450 -13.28 -1.98 10.17
C ALA A 450 -14.59 -1.38 10.69
N LEU A 451 -15.60 -2.21 10.97
CA LEU A 451 -16.89 -1.76 11.52
C LEU A 451 -16.90 -1.83 13.06
N PRO A 452 -17.44 -0.82 13.77
CA PRO A 452 -18.14 0.37 13.24
C PRO A 452 -17.21 1.56 12.88
N VAL A 453 -15.94 1.51 13.26
CA VAL A 453 -14.91 2.55 13.02
C VAL A 453 -13.57 1.89 12.77
N THR A 454 -12.72 2.51 11.95
CA THR A 454 -11.37 2.03 11.68
C THR A 454 -10.39 2.60 12.68
N ARG A 455 -9.42 1.78 13.10
CA ARG A 455 -8.44 2.11 14.14
C ARG A 455 -7.02 1.85 13.63
N SER A 456 -6.10 2.75 13.96
CA SER A 456 -4.66 2.55 13.75
C SER A 456 -4.14 1.43 14.65
N GLN A 457 -2.91 0.98 14.41
CA GLN A 457 -2.15 0.28 15.45
C GLN A 457 -1.92 1.16 16.67
N ARG A 458 -1.62 0.51 17.81
CA ARG A 458 -1.26 1.22 19.04
C ARG A 458 0.12 1.84 18.91
N ILE A 459 0.18 3.15 19.01
CA ILE A 459 1.39 3.96 19.03
C ILE A 459 1.96 3.95 20.46
N THR A 460 3.18 3.49 20.63
CA THR A 460 3.79 3.24 21.96
C THR A 460 5.03 4.08 22.26
N GLU A 461 5.46 4.94 21.32
CA GLU A 461 6.73 5.69 21.38
C GLU A 461 6.54 7.22 21.42
N LEU A 462 5.31 7.71 21.65
CA LEU A 462 5.09 9.16 21.76
C LEU A 462 5.66 9.68 23.08
N ALA A 463 6.60 10.62 22.99
CA ALA A 463 7.13 11.32 24.15
C ALA A 463 5.99 11.97 24.98
N PRO A 464 6.00 11.80 26.31
CA PRO A 464 4.97 12.36 27.18
C PRO A 464 5.08 13.87 27.35
N ASP A 465 4.02 14.43 27.93
CA ASP A 465 3.86 15.81 28.40
C ASP A 465 3.86 16.89 27.30
N GLN A 466 3.46 16.55 26.07
CA GLN A 466 3.32 17.47 24.94
C GLN A 466 2.07 17.22 24.08
N TYR A 467 1.73 18.22 23.25
CA TYR A 467 0.68 18.10 22.25
C TYR A 467 1.20 17.41 20.99
N TYR A 468 0.33 16.63 20.35
CA TYR A 468 0.52 16.05 19.03
C TYR A 468 -0.66 16.40 18.14
N TRP A 469 -0.44 16.33 16.83
CA TRP A 469 -1.42 16.62 15.80
C TRP A 469 -1.50 15.47 14.82
N TRP A 470 -2.69 14.98 14.53
CA TRP A 470 -2.85 13.85 13.61
C TRP A 470 -3.89 14.11 12.52
N ARG A 471 -3.75 13.39 11.40
CA ARG A 471 -4.68 13.43 10.27
C ARG A 471 -4.73 12.08 9.58
N THR A 472 -5.75 11.89 8.74
CA THR A 472 -5.97 10.64 8.01
C THR A 472 -6.54 10.90 6.61
N ARG A 473 -6.37 9.95 5.69
CA ARG A 473 -7.04 9.92 4.38
C ARG A 473 -7.42 8.49 4.04
N SER A 474 -8.38 8.31 3.14
CA SER A 474 -8.78 7.00 2.61
C SER A 474 -8.13 6.71 1.26
N ASN A 475 -8.08 5.44 0.90
CA ASN A 475 -7.68 4.92 -0.41
C ASN A 475 -8.58 3.72 -0.75
N ASP A 476 -9.16 3.68 -1.93
CA ASP A 476 -10.06 2.62 -2.42
C ASP A 476 -9.34 1.50 -3.21
N GLY A 477 -8.01 1.61 -3.38
CA GLY A 477 -7.17 0.73 -4.20
C GLY A 477 -6.68 1.40 -5.49
N TYR A 478 -7.30 2.50 -5.90
CA TYR A 478 -7.02 3.22 -7.14
C TYR A 478 -6.62 4.67 -6.87
N GLU A 479 -7.35 5.37 -6.00
CA GLU A 479 -7.16 6.78 -5.71
C GLU A 479 -7.25 7.11 -4.22
N HIS A 480 -6.65 8.24 -3.85
CA HIS A 480 -6.66 8.74 -2.47
C HIS A 480 -7.67 9.87 -2.30
N SER A 481 -8.37 9.87 -1.16
CA SER A 481 -9.08 11.07 -0.73
C SER A 481 -8.10 12.20 -0.42
N SER A 482 -8.62 13.43 -0.36
CA SER A 482 -7.91 14.51 0.34
C SER A 482 -7.66 14.13 1.81
N TRP A 483 -6.62 14.69 2.41
CA TRP A 483 -6.36 14.54 3.85
C TRP A 483 -7.45 15.21 4.69
N SER A 484 -7.79 14.59 5.82
CA SER A 484 -8.65 15.20 6.83
C SER A 484 -8.03 16.46 7.42
N GLU A 485 -8.87 17.26 8.07
CA GLU A 485 -8.40 18.30 8.98
C GLU A 485 -7.50 17.70 10.08
N MET A 486 -6.57 18.51 10.55
CA MET A 486 -5.59 18.11 11.56
C MET A 486 -6.18 18.25 12.97
N VAL A 487 -6.12 17.17 13.76
CA VAL A 487 -6.72 17.09 15.09
C VAL A 487 -5.63 17.03 16.17
N PRO A 488 -5.60 17.96 17.14
CA PRO A 488 -4.64 17.90 18.24
C PRO A 488 -5.10 16.97 19.37
N PHE A 489 -4.15 16.40 20.13
CA PHE A 489 -4.37 15.71 21.40
C PHE A 489 -3.15 15.85 22.32
N TYR A 490 -3.30 15.59 23.63
CA TYR A 490 -2.22 15.70 24.62
C TYR A 490 -1.80 14.33 25.16
N VAL A 491 -0.50 14.04 25.16
CA VAL A 491 0.07 12.84 25.79
C VAL A 491 0.69 13.25 27.11
N ARG A 492 0.42 12.52 28.21
CA ARG A 492 1.01 12.77 29.54
C ARG A 492 1.84 11.59 30.04
N SER A 493 2.78 11.86 30.95
CA SER A 493 3.45 10.82 31.74
C SER A 493 2.61 10.42 32.98
N GLY A 494 2.65 9.14 33.34
CA GLY A 494 2.07 8.64 34.61
C GLY A 494 3.01 8.98 35.77
N LYS A 495 2.50 9.59 36.83
CA LYS A 495 3.32 9.99 37.98
C LYS A 495 3.40 8.86 39.01
N SER A 496 4.57 8.70 39.62
CA SER A 496 4.75 7.81 40.79
C SER A 496 4.59 8.58 42.09
N TRP A 497 3.84 8.01 43.03
CA TRP A 497 3.56 8.55 44.35
C TRP A 497 4.01 7.55 45.42
N ARG A 498 4.90 7.95 46.33
CA ARG A 498 5.51 7.05 47.32
C ARG A 498 4.84 7.12 48.68
N VAL A 499 4.57 5.95 49.27
CA VAL A 499 3.95 5.80 50.59
C VAL A 499 4.92 5.05 51.52
N PRO A 500 5.30 5.59 52.70
CA PRO A 500 4.73 6.78 53.35
C PRO A 500 5.46 8.10 53.06
N SER A 501 6.54 8.10 52.26
CA SER A 501 7.47 9.24 52.18
C SER A 501 6.86 10.51 51.60
N GLU A 502 5.94 10.40 50.65
CA GLU A 502 5.23 11.55 50.05
C GLU A 502 3.82 11.68 50.59
N TYR A 503 3.12 10.55 50.76
CA TYR A 503 1.78 10.50 51.33
C TYR A 503 1.75 9.59 52.55
N PRO A 504 1.14 10.02 53.67
CA PRO A 504 1.15 9.24 54.91
C PRO A 504 0.36 7.93 54.84
N THR A 505 -0.56 7.78 53.87
CA THR A 505 -1.40 6.59 53.69
C THR A 505 -1.59 6.27 52.21
N ILE A 506 -1.87 4.99 51.92
CA ILE A 506 -2.17 4.52 50.55
C ILE A 506 -3.40 5.23 49.99
N GLN A 507 -4.45 5.42 50.80
CA GLN A 507 -5.66 6.14 50.36
C GLN A 507 -5.36 7.60 49.97
N ALA A 508 -4.54 8.31 50.76
CA ALA A 508 -4.20 9.70 50.45
C ALA A 508 -3.41 9.82 49.14
N ALA A 509 -2.57 8.83 48.83
CA ALA A 509 -1.89 8.76 47.53
C ALA A 509 -2.88 8.51 46.39
N ILE A 510 -3.80 7.54 46.54
CA ILE A 510 -4.84 7.23 45.54
C ILE A 510 -5.75 8.45 45.27
N ASP A 511 -6.14 9.17 46.32
CA ASP A 511 -6.97 10.38 46.21
C ASP A 511 -6.25 11.49 45.43
N ALA A 512 -4.92 11.55 45.51
CA ALA A 512 -4.09 12.54 44.82
C ALA A 512 -3.65 12.12 43.40
N CYS A 513 -3.71 10.83 43.09
CA CYS A 513 -3.37 10.31 41.75
C CYS A 513 -4.23 10.97 40.67
N SER A 514 -3.83 10.89 39.42
CA SER A 514 -4.68 10.94 38.23
C SER A 514 -4.79 9.53 37.62
N GLU A 515 -5.53 9.34 36.53
CA GLU A 515 -5.53 8.03 35.86
C GLU A 515 -4.10 7.61 35.47
N LEU A 516 -3.79 6.31 35.54
CA LEU A 516 -2.50 5.71 35.16
C LEU A 516 -1.30 6.09 36.05
N ASP A 517 -1.53 6.81 37.14
CA ASP A 517 -0.50 7.00 38.15
C ASP A 517 -0.21 5.70 38.91
N THR A 518 1.00 5.63 39.48
CA THR A 518 1.45 4.50 40.29
C THR A 518 1.62 4.91 41.75
N VAL A 519 1.00 4.18 42.66
CA VAL A 519 1.25 4.26 44.10
C VAL A 519 2.26 3.18 44.48
N LEU A 520 3.49 3.62 44.76
CA LEU A 520 4.58 2.76 45.24
C LEU A 520 4.57 2.71 46.76
N VAL A 521 4.46 1.51 47.31
CA VAL A 521 4.32 1.29 48.75
C VAL A 521 5.57 0.61 49.31
N ALA A 522 6.27 1.32 50.20
CA ALA A 522 7.46 0.83 50.87
C ALA A 522 7.15 -0.36 51.82
N PRO A 523 8.17 -1.16 52.24
CA PRO A 523 8.00 -2.16 53.29
C PRO A 523 7.34 -1.58 54.55
N GLY A 524 6.34 -2.28 55.10
CA GLY A 524 5.64 -1.80 56.29
C GLY A 524 4.26 -2.39 56.51
N PHE A 525 3.60 -1.90 57.56
CA PHE A 525 2.25 -2.30 57.96
C PHE A 525 1.25 -1.17 57.70
N TYR A 526 0.22 -1.46 56.93
CA TYR A 526 -0.78 -0.51 56.46
C TYR A 526 -2.17 -0.93 56.92
N PRO A 527 -2.70 -0.35 58.02
CA PRO A 527 -3.89 -0.88 58.68
C PRO A 527 -5.22 -0.30 58.17
N ASN A 528 -5.17 0.62 57.21
CA ASN A 528 -6.32 1.44 56.81
C ASN A 528 -7.07 0.81 55.65
N PHE A 529 -8.41 0.95 55.65
CA PHE A 529 -9.27 0.63 54.53
C PHE A 529 -8.88 1.43 53.28
N ILE A 530 -8.84 0.76 52.13
CA ILE A 530 -8.53 1.34 50.82
C ILE A 530 -9.75 1.21 49.90
N ARG A 531 -10.13 2.31 49.27
CA ARG A 531 -11.17 2.38 48.24
C ARG A 531 -10.63 3.00 46.97
N ILE A 532 -10.80 2.28 45.86
CA ILE A 532 -10.51 2.75 44.51
C ILE A 532 -11.85 2.88 43.79
N ALA A 533 -12.17 4.08 43.33
CA ALA A 533 -13.45 4.38 42.71
C ALA A 533 -13.25 5.09 41.36
N GLU A 534 -13.83 4.52 40.30
CA GLU A 534 -13.88 5.12 38.94
C GLU A 534 -12.54 5.65 38.42
N LYS A 535 -11.44 4.90 38.64
CA LYS A 535 -10.10 5.34 38.28
C LYS A 535 -9.13 4.18 38.07
N ASN A 536 -8.29 4.31 37.04
CA ASN A 536 -7.18 3.39 36.78
C ASN A 536 -5.93 3.86 37.54
N VAL A 537 -5.45 3.07 38.51
CA VAL A 537 -4.24 3.37 39.31
C VAL A 537 -3.49 2.06 39.57
N MET A 538 -2.17 2.08 39.45
CA MET A 538 -1.33 0.93 39.80
C MET A 538 -0.93 1.01 41.26
N ILE A 539 -1.09 -0.07 42.03
CA ILE A 539 -0.67 -0.13 43.44
C ILE A 539 0.31 -1.26 43.60
N ILE A 540 1.57 -0.91 43.87
CA ILE A 540 2.70 -1.83 43.80
C ILE A 540 3.52 -1.72 45.08
N SER A 541 3.82 -2.86 45.71
CA SER A 541 4.82 -2.93 46.77
C SER A 541 6.23 -2.80 46.18
N GLU A 542 7.05 -1.93 46.76
CA GLU A 542 8.44 -1.71 46.34
C GLU A 542 9.37 -2.90 46.65
N ALA A 543 8.97 -3.77 47.59
CA ALA A 543 9.81 -4.86 48.09
C ALA A 543 9.07 -6.21 48.15
N GLY A 544 7.94 -6.32 47.46
CA GLY A 544 7.15 -7.55 47.38
C GLY A 544 6.36 -7.91 48.65
N PRO A 545 5.68 -9.07 48.64
CA PRO A 545 4.64 -9.39 49.62
C PRO A 545 5.19 -9.82 50.97
N LEU A 546 6.45 -10.26 51.05
CA LEU A 546 7.04 -10.79 52.30
C LEU A 546 7.27 -9.71 53.37
N VAL A 547 7.28 -8.43 52.99
CA VAL A 547 7.61 -7.31 53.89
C VAL A 547 6.60 -6.15 53.85
N THR A 548 5.58 -6.21 52.99
CA THR A 548 4.57 -5.16 52.81
C THR A 548 3.18 -5.70 53.09
N PHE A 549 2.54 -5.24 54.18
CA PHE A 549 1.34 -5.82 54.75
C PHE A 549 0.15 -4.86 54.72
N LEU A 550 -0.97 -5.28 54.11
CA LEU A 550 -2.28 -4.66 54.29
C LEU A 550 -3.03 -5.44 55.38
N GLN A 551 -3.27 -4.81 56.54
CA GLN A 551 -3.68 -5.54 57.74
C GLN A 551 -4.95 -4.97 58.40
N GLY A 552 -5.83 -5.82 58.94
CA GLY A 552 -6.99 -5.39 59.71
C GLY A 552 -6.63 -4.89 61.14
N PRO A 553 -7.44 -4.02 61.77
CA PRO A 553 -7.19 -3.50 63.12
C PRO A 553 -7.44 -4.52 64.25
N SER A 554 -6.65 -5.60 64.28
CA SER A 554 -6.60 -6.66 65.30
C SER A 554 -7.82 -7.58 65.43
N LEU A 555 -7.54 -8.85 65.71
CA LEU A 555 -8.44 -10.02 65.82
C LEU A 555 -9.55 -9.92 66.90
N GLY A 556 -10.42 -8.91 66.82
CA GLY A 556 -11.64 -8.79 67.62
C GLY A 556 -12.79 -9.61 67.03
N ASN A 557 -13.66 -10.16 67.88
CA ASN A 557 -14.84 -10.95 67.46
C ASN A 557 -15.98 -10.11 66.85
N THR A 558 -15.71 -8.88 66.40
CA THR A 558 -16.68 -7.97 65.77
C THR A 558 -16.43 -7.90 64.28
N ARG A 559 -17.48 -7.95 63.44
CA ARG A 559 -17.35 -7.80 61.99
C ARG A 559 -16.69 -6.46 61.63
N GLU A 560 -15.60 -6.52 60.88
CA GLU A 560 -14.79 -5.39 60.43
C GLU A 560 -15.16 -4.95 59.01
N GLN A 561 -14.65 -3.79 58.59
CA GLN A 561 -14.75 -3.34 57.19
C GLN A 561 -13.76 -4.13 56.30
N PRO A 562 -14.01 -4.23 54.98
CA PRO A 562 -13.03 -4.79 54.04
C PRO A 562 -11.68 -4.08 54.11
N LEU A 563 -10.61 -4.73 53.65
CA LEU A 563 -9.29 -4.09 53.51
C LEU A 563 -9.21 -3.24 52.24
N LEU A 564 -9.81 -3.73 51.15
CA LEU A 564 -9.74 -3.10 49.83
C LEU A 564 -11.04 -3.26 49.07
N VAL A 565 -11.51 -2.19 48.42
CA VAL A 565 -12.66 -2.23 47.51
C VAL A 565 -12.34 -1.52 46.20
N PHE A 566 -12.51 -2.24 45.08
CA PHE A 566 -12.56 -1.72 43.72
C PHE A 566 -14.02 -1.50 43.33
N ASN A 567 -14.38 -0.29 42.91
CA ASN A 567 -15.76 0.08 42.65
C ASN A 567 -15.88 0.99 41.43
N GLY A 568 -16.52 0.50 40.36
CA GLY A 568 -16.82 1.31 39.17
C GLY A 568 -16.29 0.71 37.87
N ALA A 569 -17.05 0.88 36.79
CA ALA A 569 -16.77 0.26 35.50
C ALA A 569 -15.58 0.89 34.76
N ALA A 570 -15.16 2.10 35.15
CA ALA A 570 -13.95 2.72 34.60
C ALA A 570 -12.65 2.02 35.02
N ILE A 571 -12.70 1.14 36.03
CA ILE A 571 -11.56 0.35 36.51
C ILE A 571 -11.35 -0.84 35.58
N SER A 572 -10.54 -0.66 34.55
CA SER A 572 -10.18 -1.71 33.58
C SER A 572 -8.67 -1.94 33.46
N ASN A 573 -7.87 -1.05 34.02
CA ASN A 573 -6.40 -1.08 33.96
C ASN A 573 -5.76 -0.72 35.30
N THR A 574 -6.33 -1.26 36.38
CA THR A 574 -5.81 -1.11 37.76
C THR A 574 -5.19 -2.43 38.19
N GLU A 575 -3.99 -2.38 38.77
CA GLU A 575 -3.31 -3.55 39.32
C GLU A 575 -3.03 -3.40 40.82
N LEU A 576 -3.23 -4.47 41.58
CA LEU A 576 -2.69 -4.65 42.93
C LEU A 576 -1.60 -5.73 42.92
N ARG A 577 -0.36 -5.34 43.23
CA ARG A 577 0.80 -6.25 43.15
C ARG A 577 1.71 -6.24 44.37
N GLY A 578 2.04 -7.44 44.86
CA GLY A 578 3.13 -7.66 45.80
C GLY A 578 2.81 -7.37 47.27
N PHE A 579 1.59 -7.60 47.73
CA PHE A 579 1.19 -7.37 49.13
C PHE A 579 0.86 -8.66 49.87
N THR A 580 1.12 -8.70 51.18
CA THR A 580 0.46 -9.65 52.08
C THR A 580 -0.79 -9.01 52.68
N LEU A 581 -1.95 -9.63 52.51
CA LEU A 581 -3.22 -9.22 53.13
C LEU A 581 -3.55 -10.17 54.28
N THR A 582 -3.69 -9.64 55.51
CA THR A 582 -3.83 -10.49 56.70
C THR A 582 -4.63 -9.88 57.86
N GLY A 583 -5.07 -10.73 58.79
CA GLY A 583 -5.54 -10.32 60.12
C GLY A 583 -6.85 -9.53 60.19
N ASN A 584 -7.68 -9.57 59.14
CA ASN A 584 -8.96 -8.86 59.07
C ASN A 584 -10.16 -9.83 59.18
N ASN A 585 -11.26 -9.37 59.80
CA ASN A 585 -12.48 -10.15 60.03
C ASN A 585 -13.75 -9.49 59.44
N ALA A 586 -13.81 -9.34 58.12
CA ALA A 586 -14.93 -8.70 57.40
C ALA A 586 -15.87 -9.70 56.72
N ASP A 587 -17.00 -9.26 56.17
CA ASP A 587 -17.83 -10.12 55.30
C ASP A 587 -17.07 -10.54 54.04
N TYR A 588 -16.30 -9.61 53.49
CA TYR A 588 -15.28 -9.87 52.48
C TYR A 588 -14.08 -8.96 52.69
N ASN A 589 -12.88 -9.45 52.38
CA ASN A 589 -11.63 -8.71 52.61
C ASN A 589 -11.23 -7.84 51.41
N VAL A 590 -11.48 -8.33 50.19
CA VAL A 590 -11.36 -7.58 48.94
C VAL A 590 -12.69 -7.63 48.18
N GLY A 591 -13.27 -6.47 47.88
CA GLY A 591 -14.49 -6.36 47.07
C GLY A 591 -14.20 -5.85 45.67
N ILE A 592 -14.73 -6.51 44.65
CA ILE A 592 -14.68 -6.08 43.24
C ILE A 592 -16.13 -5.94 42.76
N GLU A 593 -16.55 -4.69 42.58
CA GLU A 593 -17.96 -4.33 42.48
C GLU A 593 -18.24 -3.37 41.31
N ASN A 594 -19.50 -3.33 40.85
CA ASN A 594 -20.02 -2.37 39.88
C ASN A 594 -19.26 -2.34 38.54
N GLY A 595 -18.94 -3.51 37.98
CA GLY A 595 -18.26 -3.64 36.68
C GLY A 595 -16.74 -3.48 36.71
N ALA A 596 -16.14 -3.21 37.89
CA ALA A 596 -14.69 -3.11 38.03
C ALA A 596 -13.99 -4.40 37.59
N SER A 597 -12.89 -4.28 36.86
CA SER A 597 -12.14 -5.41 36.29
C SER A 597 -10.63 -5.24 36.52
N PRO A 598 -10.15 -5.19 37.79
CA PRO A 598 -8.74 -5.06 38.11
C PRO A 598 -7.94 -6.35 37.87
N VAL A 599 -6.62 -6.19 37.81
CA VAL A 599 -5.65 -7.28 37.93
C VAL A 599 -5.17 -7.38 39.38
N ILE A 600 -5.28 -8.56 39.98
CA ILE A 600 -4.74 -8.84 41.33
C ILE A 600 -3.66 -9.89 41.15
N ARG A 601 -2.40 -9.50 41.35
CA ARG A 601 -1.25 -10.35 41.02
C ARG A 601 -0.18 -10.43 42.10
N GLY A 602 0.38 -11.61 42.35
CA GLY A 602 1.58 -11.74 43.19
C GLY A 602 1.36 -11.38 44.65
N ASN A 603 0.13 -11.53 45.17
CA ASN A 603 -0.21 -11.21 46.56
C ASN A 603 -0.35 -12.49 47.42
N ILE A 604 -0.15 -12.34 48.73
CA ILE A 604 -0.35 -13.41 49.72
C ILE A 604 -1.55 -13.06 50.59
N PHE A 605 -2.60 -13.87 50.55
CA PHE A 605 -3.77 -13.76 51.41
C PHE A 605 -3.65 -14.80 52.52
N THR A 606 -3.44 -14.37 53.76
CA THR A 606 -3.19 -15.31 54.87
C THR A 606 -3.81 -14.90 56.19
N GLY A 607 -4.26 -15.88 56.98
CA GLY A 607 -4.84 -15.63 58.30
C GLY A 607 -6.05 -14.70 58.29
N LEU A 608 -6.77 -14.62 57.17
CA LEU A 608 -7.99 -13.84 57.06
C LEU A 608 -9.17 -14.64 57.59
N SER A 609 -10.01 -14.00 58.39
CA SER A 609 -11.33 -14.51 58.76
C SER A 609 -12.34 -13.77 57.89
N ALA A 610 -13.21 -14.48 57.18
CA ALA A 610 -14.26 -13.82 56.41
C ALA A 610 -15.63 -14.38 56.75
N GLY A 611 -16.59 -13.50 57.00
CA GLY A 611 -18.00 -13.86 57.13
C GLY A 611 -18.53 -14.57 55.89
N MET A 612 -18.04 -14.19 54.70
CA MET A 612 -18.39 -14.79 53.42
C MET A 612 -17.15 -15.21 52.61
N VAL A 613 -16.38 -14.29 52.01
CA VAL A 613 -15.27 -14.65 51.12
C VAL A 613 -14.01 -13.81 51.30
N THR A 614 -12.82 -14.29 50.90
CA THR A 614 -11.63 -13.41 50.91
C THR A 614 -11.71 -12.35 49.82
N ILE A 615 -11.91 -12.77 48.56
CA ILE A 615 -12.17 -11.89 47.41
C ILE A 615 -13.59 -12.14 46.90
N ARG A 616 -14.39 -11.07 46.81
CA ARG A 616 -15.75 -11.11 46.26
C ARG A 616 -15.80 -10.42 44.89
N CYS A 617 -16.20 -11.17 43.86
CA CYS A 617 -16.41 -10.66 42.50
C CYS A 617 -17.90 -10.69 42.17
N SER A 618 -18.52 -9.54 41.90
CA SER A 618 -19.98 -9.42 41.74
C SER A 618 -20.36 -8.63 40.49
N GLY A 619 -20.54 -9.34 39.35
CA GLY A 619 -20.87 -8.73 38.06
C GLY A 619 -19.66 -8.10 37.39
N THR A 620 -18.49 -8.73 37.50
CA THR A 620 -17.17 -8.14 37.23
C THR A 620 -16.26 -9.10 36.44
N HIS A 621 -15.21 -8.57 35.80
CA HIS A 621 -14.30 -9.34 34.94
C HIS A 621 -12.82 -9.25 35.38
N PRO A 622 -12.48 -9.41 36.68
CA PRO A 622 -11.10 -9.29 37.14
C PRO A 622 -10.23 -10.47 36.72
N LEU A 623 -8.92 -10.22 36.63
CA LEU A 623 -7.90 -11.25 36.54
C LEU A 623 -7.24 -11.43 37.91
N ILE A 624 -7.47 -12.59 38.53
CA ILE A 624 -6.85 -12.99 39.79
C ILE A 624 -5.78 -14.00 39.45
N THR A 625 -4.50 -13.62 39.56
CA THR A 625 -3.41 -14.46 39.09
C THR A 625 -2.14 -14.43 39.92
N HIS A 626 -1.38 -15.52 39.98
CA HIS A 626 -0.13 -15.61 40.76
C HIS A 626 -0.30 -15.24 42.25
N ASN A 627 -1.48 -15.45 42.83
CA ASN A 627 -1.72 -15.18 44.25
C ASN A 627 -1.68 -16.47 45.06
N ILE A 628 -1.27 -16.33 46.32
CA ILE A 628 -1.21 -17.40 47.30
C ILE A 628 -2.31 -17.16 48.34
N PHE A 629 -3.24 -18.10 48.48
CA PHE A 629 -4.25 -18.12 49.53
C PHE A 629 -3.89 -19.21 50.54
N PHE A 630 -3.47 -18.81 51.73
CA PHE A 630 -2.94 -19.72 52.73
C PHE A 630 -3.62 -19.57 54.09
N ALA A 631 -4.05 -20.67 54.69
CA ALA A 631 -4.56 -20.70 56.08
C ALA A 631 -5.69 -19.70 56.39
N ASN A 632 -6.58 -19.43 55.43
CA ASN A 632 -7.73 -18.54 55.61
C ASN A 632 -8.96 -19.29 56.14
N SER A 633 -9.69 -18.64 57.04
CA SER A 633 -10.93 -19.15 57.63
C SER A 633 -12.14 -18.36 57.12
N VAL A 634 -12.67 -18.79 55.98
CA VAL A 634 -13.77 -18.13 55.27
C VAL A 634 -15.10 -18.86 55.44
N GLY A 635 -16.22 -18.13 55.37
CA GLY A 635 -17.59 -18.67 55.47
C GLY A 635 -18.08 -19.40 54.22
N TRP A 636 -17.65 -18.97 53.03
CA TRP A 636 -18.01 -19.52 51.72
C TRP A 636 -16.78 -19.88 50.88
N ALA A 637 -15.84 -19.00 50.60
CA ALA A 637 -14.63 -19.35 49.82
C ALA A 637 -13.53 -18.29 49.89
N CYS A 638 -12.29 -18.63 49.54
CA CYS A 638 -11.23 -17.65 49.36
C CYS A 638 -11.53 -16.73 48.16
N VAL A 639 -12.03 -17.26 47.03
CA VAL A 639 -12.50 -16.43 45.91
C VAL A 639 -13.93 -16.84 45.56
N GLY A 640 -14.84 -15.86 45.48
CA GLY A 640 -16.23 -16.07 45.06
C GLY A 640 -16.59 -15.24 43.84
N ALA A 641 -17.06 -15.90 42.78
CA ALA A 641 -17.57 -15.26 41.56
C ALA A 641 -19.09 -15.38 41.48
N ASP A 642 -19.81 -14.31 41.86
CA ASP A 642 -21.28 -14.31 41.96
C ASP A 642 -21.98 -14.00 40.62
N ALA A 643 -21.31 -13.28 39.70
CA ALA A 643 -21.76 -12.96 38.33
C ALA A 643 -20.58 -12.36 37.51
N GLY A 644 -20.61 -12.47 36.17
CA GLY A 644 -19.56 -11.95 35.26
C GLY A 644 -18.48 -12.97 34.87
N ALA A 645 -17.50 -12.57 34.06
CA ALA A 645 -16.41 -13.46 33.59
C ALA A 645 -15.11 -13.24 34.38
N THR A 646 -15.08 -13.72 35.62
CA THR A 646 -13.86 -13.69 36.46
C THR A 646 -12.84 -14.71 35.95
N SER A 647 -11.56 -14.33 35.90
CA SER A 647 -10.46 -15.24 35.53
C SER A 647 -9.60 -15.55 36.76
N ILE A 648 -9.51 -16.83 37.13
CA ILE A 648 -8.73 -17.32 38.27
C ILE A 648 -7.61 -18.22 37.70
N ILE A 649 -6.41 -17.66 37.52
CA ILE A 649 -5.35 -18.30 36.73
C ILE A 649 -4.01 -18.33 37.48
N ASN A 650 -3.28 -19.44 37.52
CA ASN A 650 -1.96 -19.52 38.17
C ASN A 650 -2.02 -19.13 39.66
N ASN A 651 -2.97 -19.62 40.47
CA ASN A 651 -3.01 -19.33 41.90
C ASN A 651 -2.77 -20.59 42.74
N THR A 652 -2.30 -20.43 43.99
CA THR A 652 -2.12 -21.53 44.94
C THR A 652 -3.01 -21.33 46.17
N PHE A 653 -3.97 -22.23 46.39
CA PHE A 653 -4.84 -22.31 47.55
C PHE A 653 -4.39 -23.47 48.44
N TYR A 654 -3.90 -23.18 49.64
CA TYR A 654 -3.41 -24.21 50.57
C TYR A 654 -3.94 -24.04 51.98
N GLY A 655 -4.51 -25.11 52.56
CA GLY A 655 -4.86 -25.17 53.99
C GLY A 655 -5.97 -24.20 54.41
N ASN A 656 -6.81 -23.75 53.47
CA ASN A 656 -7.94 -22.87 53.75
C ASN A 656 -9.15 -23.65 54.26
N SER A 657 -10.14 -22.99 54.87
CA SER A 657 -11.40 -23.66 55.19
C SER A 657 -12.13 -24.13 53.92
N ARG A 658 -12.05 -23.34 52.82
CA ARG A 658 -12.61 -23.62 51.49
C ARG A 658 -11.73 -22.95 50.41
N GLY A 659 -11.65 -23.52 49.20
CA GLY A 659 -10.90 -22.95 48.06
C GLY A 659 -11.67 -21.83 47.35
N PHE A 660 -12.20 -22.04 46.15
CA PHE A 660 -12.98 -21.02 45.42
C PHE A 660 -14.33 -21.54 44.88
N TYR A 661 -15.26 -20.63 44.59
CA TYR A 661 -16.52 -20.95 43.93
C TYR A 661 -16.87 -20.02 42.78
N SER A 662 -17.72 -20.51 41.87
CA SER A 662 -18.36 -19.71 40.82
C SER A 662 -19.85 -20.03 40.68
N ASN A 663 -20.69 -19.00 40.66
CA ASN A 663 -22.09 -19.05 40.27
C ASN A 663 -22.30 -18.58 38.82
N SER A 664 -21.21 -18.38 38.05
CA SER A 664 -21.23 -17.84 36.69
C SER A 664 -20.66 -18.83 35.67
N HIS A 665 -21.44 -19.15 34.64
CA HIS A 665 -21.01 -19.96 33.48
C HIS A 665 -20.00 -19.24 32.56
N GLN A 666 -19.52 -18.04 32.92
CA GLN A 666 -18.50 -17.30 32.19
C GLN A 666 -17.13 -17.31 32.90
N THR A 667 -17.06 -17.81 34.14
CA THR A 667 -15.81 -17.82 34.91
C THR A 667 -14.84 -18.87 34.36
N ILE A 668 -13.58 -18.49 34.26
CA ILE A 668 -12.49 -19.36 33.80
C ILE A 668 -11.55 -19.62 34.97
N ALA A 669 -11.23 -20.89 35.21
CA ALA A 669 -10.24 -21.29 36.20
C ALA A 669 -9.24 -22.28 35.59
N MET A 670 -7.97 -21.89 35.52
CA MET A 670 -6.91 -22.75 34.99
C MET A 670 -5.58 -22.60 35.71
N ASN A 671 -4.73 -23.62 35.63
CA ASN A 671 -3.38 -23.61 36.20
C ASN A 671 -3.33 -23.32 37.72
N ASN A 672 -4.38 -23.61 38.47
CA ASN A 672 -4.39 -23.38 39.92
C ASN A 672 -4.02 -24.65 40.70
N ILE A 673 -3.29 -24.49 41.80
CA ILE A 673 -3.14 -25.52 42.84
C ILE A 673 -4.19 -25.29 43.92
N ILE A 674 -4.98 -26.32 44.25
CA ILE A 674 -5.95 -26.30 45.34
C ILE A 674 -5.70 -27.53 46.22
N SER A 675 -5.17 -27.30 47.42
CA SER A 675 -4.79 -28.38 48.33
C SER A 675 -5.20 -28.16 49.78
N ASN A 676 -5.57 -29.24 50.47
CA ASN A 676 -5.86 -29.25 51.90
C ASN A 676 -6.99 -28.30 52.35
N SER A 677 -8.00 -28.07 51.51
CA SER A 677 -9.18 -27.31 51.88
C SER A 677 -10.14 -28.17 52.72
N VAL A 678 -10.62 -27.64 53.85
CA VAL A 678 -11.35 -28.41 54.87
C VAL A 678 -12.77 -28.83 54.44
N GLN A 679 -13.49 -27.98 53.71
CA GLN A 679 -14.89 -28.22 53.33
C GLN A 679 -15.16 -28.35 51.82
N TYR A 680 -14.35 -27.73 50.97
CA TYR A 680 -14.26 -28.09 49.55
C TYR A 680 -13.06 -27.38 48.92
N GLY A 681 -12.49 -27.96 47.87
CA GLY A 681 -11.52 -27.29 47.02
C GLY A 681 -12.21 -26.31 46.07
N VAL A 682 -13.12 -26.80 45.23
CA VAL A 682 -13.85 -25.99 44.24
C VAL A 682 -15.36 -26.24 44.30
N HIS A 683 -16.18 -25.21 44.11
CA HIS A 683 -17.64 -25.35 44.05
C HIS A 683 -18.27 -24.55 42.89
N GLY A 684 -19.21 -25.15 42.15
CA GLY A 684 -20.07 -24.44 41.19
C GLY A 684 -19.70 -24.54 39.71
N TYR A 685 -20.14 -23.56 38.90
CA TYR A 685 -20.15 -23.61 37.44
C TYR A 685 -19.06 -22.74 36.79
N PHE A 686 -18.43 -23.25 35.73
CA PHE A 686 -17.34 -22.58 35.03
C PHE A 686 -17.53 -22.67 33.52
N ALA A 687 -17.11 -21.63 32.79
CA ALA A 687 -16.94 -21.70 31.33
C ALA A 687 -15.79 -22.65 30.97
N THR A 688 -14.72 -22.60 31.76
CA THR A 688 -13.52 -23.42 31.59
C THR A 688 -12.96 -23.75 32.96
N PHE A 689 -12.75 -25.04 33.20
CA PHE A 689 -12.09 -25.56 34.38
C PHE A 689 -11.07 -26.61 33.95
N ASP A 690 -9.85 -26.18 33.64
CA ASP A 690 -8.84 -27.02 33.01
C ASP A 690 -7.41 -26.76 33.54
N TYR A 691 -6.52 -27.74 33.42
CA TYR A 691 -5.12 -27.65 33.88
C TYR A 691 -4.94 -27.26 35.36
N ASN A 692 -5.89 -27.60 36.25
CA ASN A 692 -5.76 -27.34 37.69
C ASN A 692 -5.27 -28.59 38.44
N CYS A 693 -4.61 -28.42 39.58
CA CYS A 693 -4.22 -29.50 40.48
C CYS A 693 -5.04 -29.48 41.77
N LEU A 694 -5.83 -30.53 42.02
CA LEU A 694 -6.69 -30.67 43.19
C LEU A 694 -6.25 -31.84 44.07
N TRP A 695 -5.80 -31.56 45.30
CA TRP A 695 -5.23 -32.58 46.18
C TRP A 695 -5.70 -32.48 47.64
N GLN A 696 -6.12 -33.59 48.23
CA GLN A 696 -6.45 -33.68 49.67
C GLN A 696 -7.45 -32.63 50.19
N ASN A 697 -8.37 -32.15 49.36
CA ASN A 697 -9.50 -31.35 49.83
C ASN A 697 -10.69 -32.26 50.17
N ASN A 698 -11.66 -31.74 50.94
CA ASN A 698 -12.80 -32.53 51.42
C ASN A 698 -14.16 -31.89 51.05
N PRO A 699 -14.71 -32.10 49.83
CA PRO A 699 -14.13 -32.82 48.68
C PRO A 699 -13.22 -31.93 47.80
N ASN A 700 -12.49 -32.53 46.85
CA ASN A 700 -11.74 -31.78 45.82
C ASN A 700 -12.63 -30.81 45.04
N TYR A 701 -13.82 -31.25 44.64
CA TYR A 701 -14.79 -30.43 43.96
C TYR A 701 -16.21 -30.85 44.37
N ASP A 702 -17.14 -29.91 44.30
CA ASP A 702 -18.56 -30.09 44.58
C ASP A 702 -19.40 -29.31 43.54
N TYR A 703 -20.48 -29.88 43.03
CA TYR A 703 -21.32 -29.27 41.97
C TYR A 703 -20.55 -28.75 40.73
N LEU A 704 -19.71 -29.59 40.12
CA LEU A 704 -18.92 -29.26 38.92
C LEU A 704 -19.26 -30.23 37.75
N GLU A 705 -19.42 -29.70 36.53
CA GLU A 705 -19.65 -30.48 35.29
C GLU A 705 -18.41 -31.31 34.87
N PRO A 706 -18.45 -32.20 33.84
CA PRO A 706 -17.38 -33.17 33.59
C PRO A 706 -16.01 -32.50 33.49
N LEU A 707 -15.08 -32.98 34.30
CA LEU A 707 -13.74 -32.40 34.40
C LEU A 707 -12.93 -32.72 33.15
N SER A 708 -12.21 -31.71 32.66
CA SER A 708 -11.19 -31.93 31.64
C SER A 708 -10.13 -32.92 32.13
N ALA A 709 -9.62 -33.74 31.20
CA ALA A 709 -8.58 -34.73 31.45
C ALA A 709 -7.22 -34.12 31.84
N HIS A 710 -7.00 -32.82 31.61
CA HIS A 710 -5.75 -32.15 31.99
C HIS A 710 -5.71 -31.70 33.45
N ASN A 711 -6.82 -31.77 34.19
CA ASN A 711 -6.80 -31.52 35.64
C ASN A 711 -6.09 -32.68 36.37
N LEU A 712 -5.22 -32.34 37.32
CA LEU A 712 -4.43 -33.26 38.10
C LEU A 712 -5.08 -33.52 39.47
N PHE A 713 -5.03 -34.78 39.91
CA PHE A 713 -5.48 -35.22 41.24
C PHE A 713 -4.32 -35.87 42.01
N ALA A 714 -3.18 -35.18 42.04
CA ALA A 714 -1.94 -35.67 42.61
C ALA A 714 -1.34 -34.65 43.58
N ASN A 715 -0.45 -35.10 44.46
CA ASN A 715 0.25 -34.21 45.37
C ASN A 715 1.11 -33.20 44.59
N PRO A 716 0.91 -31.87 44.75
CA PRO A 716 1.69 -30.86 44.05
C PRO A 716 3.17 -30.81 44.44
N LEU A 717 3.60 -31.51 45.50
CA LEU A 717 4.99 -31.52 45.99
C LEU A 717 5.51 -30.10 46.27
N LEU A 718 4.80 -29.37 47.13
CA LEU A 718 5.22 -28.05 47.61
C LEU A 718 6.30 -28.19 48.70
N ALA A 719 7.29 -27.29 48.72
CA ALA A 719 8.48 -27.37 49.57
C ALA A 719 8.21 -27.37 51.08
N ASP A 720 7.63 -26.29 51.62
CA ASP A 720 7.21 -26.18 53.02
C ASP A 720 5.93 -25.34 53.15
N PRO A 721 4.80 -25.84 52.61
CA PRO A 721 3.57 -25.07 52.53
C PRO A 721 2.92 -24.81 53.90
N ALA A 722 3.36 -25.50 54.97
CA ALA A 722 2.91 -25.25 56.33
C ALA A 722 3.52 -23.96 56.93
N ASN A 723 4.69 -23.55 56.44
CA ASN A 723 5.37 -22.32 56.86
C ASN A 723 5.35 -21.22 55.79
N GLY A 724 4.57 -21.41 54.72
CA GLY A 724 4.36 -20.41 53.67
C GLY A 724 5.30 -20.51 52.47
N ASP A 725 6.08 -21.60 52.35
CA ASP A 725 6.90 -21.87 51.17
C ASP A 725 6.16 -22.77 50.18
N PHE A 726 5.72 -22.16 49.08
CA PHE A 726 4.93 -22.79 48.03
C PHE A 726 5.72 -23.09 46.75
N GLN A 727 7.05 -23.07 46.82
CA GLN A 727 7.88 -23.51 45.70
C GLN A 727 7.57 -24.97 45.36
N LEU A 728 7.50 -25.27 44.07
CA LEU A 728 7.42 -26.66 43.59
C LEU A 728 8.77 -27.35 43.85
N LEU A 729 8.73 -28.60 44.28
CA LEU A 729 9.92 -29.44 44.39
C LEU A 729 10.22 -30.18 43.09
N GLU A 730 11.47 -30.60 42.93
CA GLU A 730 11.91 -31.41 41.80
C GLU A 730 11.04 -32.66 41.65
N GLY A 731 10.52 -32.88 40.43
CA GLY A 731 9.62 -33.98 40.12
C GLY A 731 8.15 -33.74 40.49
N SER A 732 7.77 -32.49 40.81
CA SER A 732 6.37 -32.11 40.96
C SER A 732 5.54 -32.49 39.72
N PRO A 733 4.32 -33.06 39.90
CA PRO A 733 3.41 -33.28 38.78
C PRO A 733 2.85 -31.97 38.21
N CYS A 734 3.07 -30.83 38.87
CA CYS A 734 2.59 -29.51 38.40
C CYS A 734 3.56 -28.81 37.44
N THR A 735 4.81 -29.29 37.35
CA THR A 735 5.86 -28.68 36.51
C THR A 735 5.66 -28.98 35.03
N ASN A 736 5.59 -27.93 34.22
CA ASN A 736 5.35 -27.89 32.78
C ASN A 736 4.05 -28.64 32.40
N LYS A 737 3.02 -28.53 33.24
CA LYS A 737 1.72 -29.20 33.06
C LYS A 737 0.52 -28.27 33.00
N GLY A 738 0.74 -26.96 33.05
CA GLY A 738 -0.28 -25.95 32.82
C GLY A 738 -0.67 -25.83 31.34
N ASN A 739 -1.52 -24.85 31.05
CA ASN A 739 -1.97 -24.53 29.72
C ASN A 739 -0.76 -24.23 28.79
N PRO A 740 -0.61 -24.93 27.64
CA PRO A 740 0.54 -24.78 26.75
C PRO A 740 0.48 -23.55 25.83
N ASP A 741 -0.62 -22.81 25.82
CA ASP A 741 -0.77 -21.59 25.01
C ASP A 741 0.33 -20.57 25.39
N PRO A 742 1.06 -20.01 24.41
CA PRO A 742 2.15 -19.05 24.61
C PRO A 742 1.84 -17.91 25.59
N GLN A 743 0.59 -17.45 25.65
CA GLN A 743 0.20 -16.35 26.55
C GLN A 743 0.30 -16.71 28.05
N TYR A 744 0.36 -18.00 28.39
CA TYR A 744 0.46 -18.48 29.78
C TYR A 744 1.83 -19.02 30.14
N ARG A 745 2.80 -19.05 29.21
CA ARG A 745 4.12 -19.63 29.45
C ARG A 745 4.78 -19.02 30.69
N ASP A 746 5.56 -19.85 31.37
CA ASP A 746 6.38 -19.37 32.47
C ASP A 746 7.41 -18.37 31.91
N PRO A 747 7.97 -17.49 32.76
CA PRO A 747 8.83 -16.43 32.27
C PRO A 747 10.12 -16.88 31.57
N ASP A 748 10.54 -18.13 31.77
CA ASP A 748 11.63 -18.80 31.04
C ASP A 748 11.17 -19.38 29.68
N SER A 749 9.95 -19.05 29.26
CA SER A 749 9.26 -19.53 28.05
C SER A 749 8.92 -21.03 28.05
N SER A 750 9.06 -21.73 29.18
CA SER A 750 8.60 -23.11 29.31
C SER A 750 7.08 -23.18 29.30
N ILE A 751 6.53 -24.40 29.15
CA ILE A 751 5.08 -24.60 29.34
C ILE A 751 4.76 -24.17 30.77
N SER A 752 3.66 -23.46 30.96
CA SER A 752 3.28 -22.95 32.28
C SER A 752 3.28 -24.04 33.34
N ASP A 753 3.78 -23.73 34.52
CA ASP A 753 3.59 -24.53 35.71
C ASP A 753 2.21 -24.29 36.32
N ILE A 754 1.61 -25.35 36.85
CA ILE A 754 0.35 -25.21 37.60
C ILE A 754 0.68 -24.66 38.98
N GLY A 755 0.16 -23.48 39.33
CA GLY A 755 0.30 -22.85 40.64
C GLY A 755 0.65 -21.37 40.57
N ALA A 756 0.78 -20.72 41.73
CA ALA A 756 1.22 -19.33 41.84
C ALA A 756 2.72 -19.12 41.63
N VAL A 757 3.51 -20.19 41.75
CA VAL A 757 4.96 -20.16 41.72
C VAL A 757 5.43 -21.30 40.82
N TYR A 758 6.29 -21.00 39.85
CA TYR A 758 6.83 -21.98 38.91
C TYR A 758 8.12 -22.63 39.44
N TYR A 759 8.39 -23.85 39.01
CA TYR A 759 9.55 -24.67 39.33
C TYR A 759 10.76 -24.17 38.55
N ARG A 760 11.71 -23.55 39.25
CA ARG A 760 12.96 -23.09 38.63
C ARG A 760 13.96 -24.23 38.50
N MET A 761 14.41 -24.49 37.28
CA MET A 761 15.54 -25.39 37.04
C MET A 761 16.88 -24.67 36.75
N GLU A 762 16.93 -23.34 36.64
CA GLU A 762 18.16 -22.65 36.19
C GLU A 762 18.56 -21.41 37.00
N LEU A 763 19.88 -21.16 36.97
CA LEU A 763 20.64 -20.04 37.55
C LEU A 763 20.12 -18.68 37.01
N PRO A 764 20.45 -17.51 37.60
CA PRO A 764 19.95 -16.23 37.10
C PRO A 764 20.43 -15.93 35.66
N ILE A 765 19.51 -15.74 34.72
CA ILE A 765 19.80 -15.43 33.30
C ILE A 765 19.34 -14.01 32.99
N ALA A 766 20.20 -13.20 32.36
CA ALA A 766 19.77 -11.93 31.77
C ALA A 766 18.94 -12.21 30.51
N THR A 767 17.73 -11.70 30.41
CA THR A 767 16.82 -12.01 29.28
C THR A 767 17.11 -11.16 28.05
N SER A 768 17.67 -9.96 28.25
CA SER A 768 18.22 -9.13 27.19
C SER A 768 19.32 -8.25 27.73
N VAL A 769 20.27 -7.90 26.87
CA VAL A 769 21.36 -6.95 27.14
C VAL A 769 21.31 -5.85 26.09
N THR A 770 21.26 -4.60 26.55
CA THR A 770 21.28 -3.41 25.68
C THR A 770 22.48 -2.56 26.05
N VAL A 771 23.16 -1.97 25.07
CA VAL A 771 24.34 -1.12 25.29
C VAL A 771 24.03 0.28 24.78
N GLY A 772 24.20 1.28 25.64
CA GLY A 772 23.90 2.69 25.37
C GLY A 772 22.41 2.97 25.20
N SER A 773 22.11 4.12 24.62
CA SER A 773 20.76 4.58 24.25
C SER A 773 20.21 3.97 22.95
N GLY A 774 20.97 3.11 22.26
CA GLY A 774 20.62 2.57 20.94
C GLY A 774 19.86 1.24 20.98
N HIS A 775 18.74 1.16 20.28
CA HIS A 775 18.12 -0.10 19.89
C HIS A 775 18.78 -0.57 18.57
N ASN A 776 19.50 -1.69 18.60
CA ASN A 776 20.22 -2.36 17.49
C ASN A 776 21.72 -2.02 17.36
N LEU A 777 22.59 -2.86 17.94
CA LEU A 777 24.01 -3.08 17.61
C LEU A 777 24.97 -1.86 17.55
N TRP A 778 24.48 -0.62 17.57
CA TRP A 778 25.22 0.60 17.28
C TRP A 778 25.07 1.60 18.42
N VAL A 779 26.19 2.01 18.98
CA VAL A 779 26.30 2.78 20.21
C VAL A 779 26.99 4.10 19.91
N VAL A 780 26.43 5.21 20.38
CA VAL A 780 26.91 6.58 20.11
C VAL A 780 27.72 7.17 21.28
N GLU A 781 27.69 6.52 22.44
CA GLU A 781 28.39 6.93 23.65
C GLU A 781 29.74 6.19 23.75
N ASP A 782 30.82 6.89 24.10
CA ASP A 782 32.18 6.32 24.28
C ASP A 782 32.37 5.59 25.62
N ASP A 783 31.42 5.76 26.55
CA ASP A 783 31.35 5.05 27.84
C ASP A 783 29.94 4.52 28.17
N PRO A 784 29.36 3.68 27.29
CA PRO A 784 27.95 3.36 27.30
C PRO A 784 27.49 2.67 28.58
N ASN A 785 26.24 2.91 28.96
CA ASN A 785 25.57 2.09 29.96
C ASN A 785 25.19 0.74 29.35
N ILE A 786 25.58 -0.34 30.00
CA ILE A 786 25.15 -1.69 29.67
C ILE A 786 23.96 -1.99 30.55
N TYR A 787 22.77 -2.06 29.97
CA TYR A 787 21.52 -2.40 30.63
C TYR A 787 21.25 -3.89 30.46
N TRP A 788 20.63 -4.49 31.46
CA TRP A 788 20.12 -5.84 31.34
C TRP A 788 18.72 -5.94 31.93
N ASN A 789 17.87 -6.67 31.22
CA ASN A 789 16.63 -7.15 31.77
C ASN A 789 16.84 -8.55 32.33
N PHE A 790 16.01 -8.88 33.32
CA PHE A 790 15.88 -10.23 33.83
C PHE A 790 14.40 -10.55 33.90
N VAL A 791 14.08 -11.84 34.01
CA VAL A 791 12.71 -12.31 34.23
C VAL A 791 12.08 -11.59 35.43
N ASP A 792 11.01 -10.83 35.18
CA ASP A 792 10.24 -10.04 36.15
C ASP A 792 9.51 -10.97 37.14
N ASP A 793 10.26 -11.56 38.06
CA ASP A 793 9.76 -12.40 39.13
C ASP A 793 9.69 -11.57 40.42
N PRO A 794 8.51 -11.43 41.06
CA PRO A 794 8.35 -10.67 42.30
C PRO A 794 9.12 -11.24 43.51
N MET A 795 9.80 -12.38 43.38
CA MET A 795 10.73 -12.96 44.36
C MET A 795 12.22 -12.81 43.98
N PHE A 796 12.55 -12.18 42.83
CA PHE A 796 13.94 -11.98 42.37
C PHE A 796 14.37 -10.52 42.51
N SER A 797 15.48 -10.30 43.21
CA SER A 797 16.27 -9.07 43.14
C SER A 797 17.70 -9.50 42.81
N PRO A 798 18.36 -8.94 41.77
CA PRO A 798 19.74 -9.29 41.46
C PRO A 798 20.63 -8.97 42.67
N GLY A 799 21.47 -9.92 43.05
CA GLY A 799 22.49 -9.77 44.08
C GLY A 799 23.84 -9.33 43.52
N GLY A 800 24.03 -9.31 42.20
CA GLY A 800 25.27 -8.87 41.55
C GLY A 800 25.35 -9.18 40.06
N TYR A 801 26.44 -8.73 39.42
CA TYR A 801 26.75 -8.92 38.01
C TYR A 801 28.26 -9.10 37.79
N HIS A 802 28.62 -9.69 36.64
CA HIS A 802 29.99 -9.71 36.13
C HIS A 802 29.94 -9.53 34.62
N ILE A 803 30.65 -8.52 34.11
CA ILE A 803 30.71 -8.12 32.71
C ILE A 803 32.15 -8.18 32.22
N GLU A 804 32.33 -8.72 31.01
CA GLU A 804 33.60 -8.70 30.30
C GLU A 804 33.40 -8.21 28.86
N ILE A 805 34.27 -7.31 28.40
CA ILE A 805 34.29 -6.77 27.04
C ILE A 805 35.65 -7.05 26.40
N GLY A 806 35.61 -7.60 25.20
CA GLY A 806 36.75 -8.06 24.40
C GLY A 806 36.64 -7.64 22.93
N SER A 807 37.58 -8.14 22.13
CA SER A 807 37.57 -7.99 20.66
C SER A 807 37.43 -9.31 19.90
N ASP A 808 37.25 -10.42 20.63
CA ASP A 808 37.07 -11.78 20.10
C ASP A 808 35.97 -12.54 20.88
N ASP A 809 35.53 -13.65 20.29
CA ASP A 809 34.48 -14.53 20.86
C ASP A 809 35.06 -15.75 21.61
N ASN A 810 36.40 -15.87 21.71
CA ASN A 810 37.05 -17.04 22.32
C ASN A 810 37.36 -16.84 23.81
N TRP A 811 37.27 -15.60 24.30
CA TRP A 811 37.36 -15.22 25.71
C TRP A 811 38.65 -15.67 26.40
N ASP A 812 39.74 -15.82 25.64
CA ASP A 812 41.05 -16.12 26.19
C ASP A 812 41.57 -14.97 27.07
N LEU A 813 41.19 -13.70 26.76
CA LEU A 813 41.41 -12.50 27.57
C LEU A 813 40.27 -11.46 27.37
N ALA A 814 39.79 -10.84 28.46
CA ALA A 814 38.92 -9.65 28.39
C ALA A 814 39.77 -8.37 28.27
N GLU A 815 40.07 -7.98 27.03
CA GLU A 815 41.09 -6.95 26.72
C GLU A 815 40.66 -5.51 27.03
N TRP A 816 39.35 -5.21 27.02
CA TRP A 816 38.83 -3.84 27.07
C TRP A 816 38.24 -3.47 28.43
N TRP A 817 37.40 -4.36 28.97
CA TRP A 817 36.86 -4.17 30.31
C TRP A 817 36.54 -5.51 30.96
N ASN A 818 36.83 -5.60 32.26
CA ASN A 818 36.36 -6.68 33.12
C ASN A 818 35.91 -6.03 34.42
N SER A 819 34.61 -6.10 34.73
CA SER A 819 34.05 -5.51 35.94
C SER A 819 34.47 -6.25 37.22
N GLY A 820 34.94 -7.50 37.07
CA GLY A 820 34.97 -8.47 38.16
C GLY A 820 33.57 -8.79 38.68
N GLU A 821 33.52 -9.56 39.76
CA GLU A 821 32.28 -9.87 40.46
C GLU A 821 31.82 -8.67 41.29
N VAL A 822 30.72 -8.04 40.88
CA VAL A 822 30.15 -6.87 41.54
C VAL A 822 28.86 -7.26 42.25
N VAL A 823 28.77 -7.02 43.55
CA VAL A 823 27.53 -7.20 44.33
C VAL A 823 26.72 -5.91 44.21
N SER A 824 25.61 -5.95 43.46
CA SER A 824 24.71 -4.81 43.25
C SER A 824 23.31 -5.31 42.87
N THR A 825 22.31 -4.49 43.20
CA THR A 825 20.92 -4.64 42.76
C THR A 825 20.61 -3.86 41.48
N ASP A 826 21.59 -3.15 40.93
CA ASP A 826 21.41 -2.34 39.73
C ASP A 826 21.08 -3.22 38.51
N GLN A 827 20.32 -2.66 37.57
CA GLN A 827 19.99 -3.26 36.27
C GLN A 827 20.84 -2.70 35.13
N PHE A 828 21.89 -1.95 35.48
CA PHE A 828 22.82 -1.40 34.52
C PHE A 828 24.21 -1.24 35.14
N ALA A 829 25.22 -1.19 34.28
CA ALA A 829 26.57 -0.80 34.65
C ALA A 829 27.11 0.14 33.57
N ARG A 830 27.65 1.28 33.99
CA ARG A 830 28.40 2.15 33.08
C ARG A 830 29.72 1.47 32.74
N TYR A 831 30.09 1.45 31.46
CA TYR A 831 31.39 0.98 31.02
C TYR A 831 32.52 1.74 31.74
N GLN A 832 33.49 0.99 32.30
CA GLN A 832 34.63 1.56 33.05
C GLN A 832 35.99 1.08 32.52
N GLY A 833 36.02 0.53 31.30
CA GLY A 833 37.25 0.10 30.64
C GLY A 833 38.01 1.25 29.96
N GLU A 834 38.95 0.90 29.10
CA GLU A 834 39.63 1.89 28.25
C GLU A 834 38.66 2.51 27.25
N THR A 835 38.84 3.79 26.89
CA THR A 835 37.98 4.51 25.95
C THR A 835 37.74 3.70 24.68
N LEU A 836 36.47 3.48 24.37
CA LEU A 836 36.07 2.74 23.19
C LEU A 836 36.40 3.56 21.93
N VAL A 837 36.85 2.87 20.90
CA VAL A 837 37.18 3.42 19.59
C VAL A 837 35.97 3.42 18.67
N ASP A 838 35.65 4.60 18.17
CA ASP A 838 34.71 4.89 17.08
C ASP A 838 34.85 3.93 15.88
N GLY A 839 33.72 3.42 15.38
CA GLY A 839 33.65 2.54 14.20
C GLY A 839 34.08 1.10 14.42
N ARG A 840 34.51 0.71 15.62
CA ARG A 840 34.96 -0.65 15.96
C ARG A 840 33.84 -1.47 16.63
N SER A 841 33.82 -2.76 16.32
CA SER A 841 32.95 -3.75 16.99
C SER A 841 33.63 -4.34 18.22
N TYR A 842 32.83 -4.54 19.26
CA TYR A 842 33.20 -5.15 20.53
C TYR A 842 32.29 -6.33 20.81
N THR A 843 32.88 -7.34 21.45
CA THR A 843 32.18 -8.52 21.95
C THR A 843 32.11 -8.38 23.47
N GLY A 844 30.95 -8.63 24.04
CA GLY A 844 30.68 -8.49 25.46
C GLY A 844 30.04 -9.76 26.00
N ARG A 845 30.28 -10.08 27.26
CA ARG A 845 29.51 -11.11 27.97
C ARG A 845 29.13 -10.65 29.36
N ILE A 846 27.96 -11.09 29.82
CA ILE A 846 27.45 -10.81 31.17
C ILE A 846 26.93 -12.08 31.83
N ARG A 847 27.11 -12.19 33.15
CA ARG A 847 26.40 -13.15 34.00
C ARG A 847 25.88 -12.46 35.27
N LEU A 848 24.74 -12.91 35.78
CA LEU A 848 24.10 -12.32 36.97
C LEU A 848 24.33 -13.20 38.22
N PHE A 849 24.23 -12.61 39.40
CA PHE A 849 24.32 -13.30 40.70
C PHE A 849 23.02 -13.10 41.47
N ASN A 850 22.47 -14.16 42.07
CA ASN A 850 21.21 -14.09 42.81
C ASN A 850 21.39 -14.02 44.35
N GLY A 851 22.61 -13.75 44.82
CA GLY A 851 22.95 -13.80 46.24
C GLY A 851 23.44 -15.17 46.74
N SER A 852 23.27 -16.24 45.96
CA SER A 852 23.74 -17.60 46.31
C SER A 852 24.52 -18.29 45.18
N PHE A 853 24.14 -18.10 43.92
CA PHE A 853 24.75 -18.72 42.75
C PHE A 853 24.87 -17.74 41.57
N TRP A 854 25.90 -17.95 40.75
CA TRP A 854 26.13 -17.22 39.50
C TRP A 854 25.39 -17.89 38.34
N GLY A 855 24.84 -17.07 37.46
CA GLY A 855 24.25 -17.41 36.16
C GLY A 855 25.26 -17.90 35.12
N GLU A 856 24.73 -18.43 34.03
CA GLU A 856 25.51 -18.66 32.80
C GLU A 856 25.88 -17.33 32.13
N TRP A 857 26.94 -17.36 31.32
CA TRP A 857 27.35 -16.21 30.52
C TRP A 857 26.42 -16.02 29.33
N ILE A 858 26.13 -14.76 29.03
CA ILE A 858 25.40 -14.35 27.84
C ILE A 858 26.26 -13.40 27.04
N ASP A 859 26.53 -13.77 25.80
CA ASP A 859 27.32 -12.98 24.89
C ASP A 859 26.42 -11.95 24.17
N PHE A 860 26.97 -10.77 23.93
CA PHE A 860 26.38 -9.69 23.17
C PHE A 860 27.46 -9.02 22.31
N ILE A 861 27.05 -8.35 21.25
CA ILE A 861 27.96 -7.58 20.39
C ILE A 861 27.43 -6.17 20.24
N PHE A 862 28.33 -5.19 20.14
CA PHE A 862 27.97 -3.81 19.84
C PHE A 862 29.10 -3.13 19.07
N ARG A 863 28.77 -2.06 18.35
CA ARG A 863 29.69 -1.28 17.52
C ARG A 863 29.52 0.19 17.83
N LEU A 864 30.62 0.92 17.98
CA LEU A 864 30.54 2.37 18.13
C LEU A 864 30.27 3.02 16.77
N ASN A 865 29.28 3.91 16.68
CA ASN A 865 29.07 4.75 15.50
C ASN A 865 30.16 5.83 15.42
N SER A 866 30.40 6.41 14.25
CA SER A 866 31.19 7.64 14.14
C SER A 866 30.33 8.70 13.50
N PRO A 867 30.19 9.90 14.09
CA PRO A 867 29.41 10.94 13.45
C PRO A 867 30.11 11.35 12.13
N PRO A 868 29.34 11.69 11.09
CA PRO A 868 29.92 12.21 9.86
C PRO A 868 30.74 13.48 10.14
N SER A 869 31.76 13.77 9.32
CA SER A 869 32.50 15.03 9.46
C SER A 869 31.59 16.23 9.21
N ALA A 870 31.93 17.43 9.70
CA ALA A 870 31.18 18.64 9.32
C ALA A 870 31.25 18.86 7.79
N PRO A 871 30.14 19.21 7.12
CA PRO A 871 30.20 19.59 5.71
C PRO A 871 31.00 20.88 5.53
N VAL A 872 31.74 21.00 4.42
CA VAL A 872 32.52 22.22 4.12
C VAL A 872 31.72 23.12 3.18
N LEU A 873 31.52 24.38 3.57
CA LEU A 873 30.75 25.34 2.79
C LEU A 873 31.52 25.76 1.53
N LEU A 874 30.89 25.64 0.36
CA LEU A 874 31.49 26.03 -0.92
C LEU A 874 30.87 27.30 -1.49
N ARG A 875 29.53 27.34 -1.68
CA ARG A 875 28.83 28.48 -2.30
C ARG A 875 27.42 28.71 -1.75
N PRO A 876 26.93 29.95 -1.64
CA PRO A 876 27.72 31.19 -1.70
C PRO A 876 28.78 31.19 -0.59
N GLY A 877 30.02 31.56 -0.94
CA GLY A 877 31.09 31.68 0.06
C GLY A 877 30.82 32.85 1.00
N ASP A 878 31.56 32.94 2.10
CA ASP A 878 31.33 33.99 3.10
C ASP A 878 31.47 35.38 2.49
N MET A 879 30.52 36.27 2.81
CA MET A 879 30.35 37.59 2.21
C MET A 879 30.14 37.58 0.68
N GLY A 880 29.77 36.43 0.11
CA GLY A 880 29.49 36.27 -1.31
C GLY A 880 28.21 36.98 -1.73
N GLU A 881 28.05 37.23 -3.03
CA GLU A 881 26.79 37.74 -3.58
C GLU A 881 25.94 36.60 -4.13
N SER A 882 24.63 36.73 -3.99
CA SER A 882 23.64 35.81 -4.56
C SER A 882 22.48 36.60 -5.18
N PRO A 883 21.84 36.11 -6.25
CA PRO A 883 20.59 36.69 -6.73
C PRO A 883 19.54 36.74 -5.61
N ALA A 884 18.82 37.86 -5.49
CA ALA A 884 17.62 37.95 -4.67
C ALA A 884 16.46 37.16 -5.32
N ALA A 885 15.50 36.71 -4.51
CA ALA A 885 14.39 35.81 -4.84
C ALA A 885 14.70 34.31 -4.94
N ILE A 886 15.86 33.87 -5.44
CA ILE A 886 16.26 32.45 -5.44
C ILE A 886 17.77 32.26 -5.23
N THR A 887 18.17 31.30 -4.39
CA THR A 887 19.56 30.83 -4.28
C THR A 887 19.66 29.33 -4.04
N ARG A 888 20.85 28.75 -4.25
CA ARG A 888 21.17 27.37 -3.85
C ARG A 888 22.48 27.37 -3.10
N LEU A 889 22.52 26.59 -2.04
CA LEU A 889 23.68 26.41 -1.19
C LEU A 889 24.41 25.14 -1.64
N LEU A 890 25.72 25.18 -1.71
CA LEU A 890 26.58 24.08 -2.14
C LEU A 890 27.60 23.79 -1.05
N VAL A 891 27.71 22.52 -0.71
CA VAL A 891 28.66 22.03 0.30
C VAL A 891 29.48 20.89 -0.28
N GLN A 892 30.74 20.82 0.09
CA GLN A 892 31.50 19.59 -0.05
C GLN A 892 30.99 18.60 0.98
N ASN A 893 30.75 17.38 0.52
CA ASN A 893 30.18 16.35 1.36
C ASN A 893 31.03 16.03 2.58
N SER A 894 30.33 15.68 3.65
CA SER A 894 30.88 15.06 4.83
C SER A 894 31.47 13.68 4.50
N ASN A 895 32.55 13.33 5.17
CA ASN A 895 33.09 11.98 5.13
C ASN A 895 32.57 11.18 6.32
N ASP A 896 32.08 9.99 6.03
CA ASP A 896 31.64 9.02 7.02
C ASP A 896 32.62 7.85 7.08
N ALA A 897 33.01 7.43 8.29
CA ALA A 897 34.01 6.37 8.46
C ALA A 897 33.45 4.98 8.13
N GLN A 898 32.14 4.80 8.23
CA GLN A 898 31.41 3.56 7.97
C GLN A 898 30.92 3.47 6.53
N GLN A 899 31.01 4.58 5.77
CA GLN A 899 30.48 4.74 4.42
C GLN A 899 28.95 4.63 4.35
N ASP A 900 28.28 5.08 5.41
CA ASP A 900 26.82 5.17 5.45
C ASP A 900 26.30 6.27 4.51
N SER A 901 25.06 6.10 4.04
CA SER A 901 24.38 7.10 3.22
C SER A 901 24.06 8.34 4.04
N LEU A 902 24.51 9.51 3.57
CA LEU A 902 24.35 10.76 4.30
C LEU A 902 23.18 11.61 3.80
N THR A 903 22.47 12.23 4.73
CA THR A 903 21.50 13.31 4.48
C THR A 903 21.99 14.61 5.10
N TYR A 904 21.58 15.76 4.56
CA TYR A 904 22.06 17.08 4.96
C TYR A 904 20.90 17.97 5.40
N ARG A 905 21.09 18.67 6.52
CA ARG A 905 20.18 19.70 7.02
C ARG A 905 20.76 21.08 6.79
N PHE A 906 20.10 21.90 5.97
CA PHE A 906 20.48 23.28 5.69
C PHE A 906 19.57 24.26 6.44
N GLU A 907 20.17 25.34 6.96
CA GLU A 907 19.44 26.44 7.60
C GLU A 907 19.94 27.77 7.06
N VAL A 908 19.00 28.66 6.71
CA VAL A 908 19.27 30.03 6.26
C VAL A 908 18.58 31.00 7.20
N TYR A 909 19.27 32.07 7.59
CA TYR A 909 18.89 33.03 8.59
C TYR A 909 19.00 34.46 8.07
N ALA A 910 18.14 35.30 8.61
CA ALA A 910 18.00 36.71 8.26
C ALA A 910 18.93 37.64 9.07
N ASP A 911 19.66 37.07 10.04
CA ASP A 911 20.54 37.74 10.98
C ASP A 911 21.77 36.88 11.35
N GLU A 912 22.88 37.54 11.69
CA GLU A 912 24.14 36.92 12.09
C GLU A 912 24.02 36.07 13.37
N GLY A 913 23.06 36.39 14.25
CA GLY A 913 22.82 35.67 15.49
C GLY A 913 22.14 34.31 15.30
N LEU A 914 21.77 33.95 14.06
CA LEU A 914 21.02 32.74 13.72
C LEU A 914 19.70 32.63 14.50
N THR A 915 18.99 33.75 14.67
CA THR A 915 17.75 33.80 15.46
C THR A 915 16.48 33.92 14.62
N GLN A 916 16.58 34.42 13.39
CA GLN A 916 15.49 34.61 12.45
C GLN A 916 15.66 33.64 11.28
N LEU A 917 15.11 32.44 11.42
CA LEU A 917 15.15 31.41 10.37
C LEU A 917 14.30 31.84 9.16
N ILE A 918 14.85 31.70 7.96
CA ILE A 918 14.24 32.05 6.68
C ILE A 918 13.89 30.78 5.89
N ASP A 919 14.80 29.81 5.87
CA ASP A 919 14.58 28.54 5.19
C ASP A 919 15.20 27.39 6.01
N LEU A 920 14.49 26.28 6.08
CA LEU A 920 14.93 25.04 6.71
C LEU A 920 14.70 23.89 5.75
N GLN A 921 15.77 23.19 5.43
CA GLN A 921 15.71 21.98 4.63
C GLN A 921 16.21 20.84 5.52
N PRO A 922 15.30 20.05 6.12
CA PRO A 922 15.66 19.14 7.22
C PRO A 922 16.38 17.88 6.75
N SER A 923 16.17 17.46 5.50
CA SER A 923 16.78 16.26 4.94
C SER A 923 16.95 16.37 3.42
N VAL A 924 18.18 16.65 2.99
CA VAL A 924 18.62 16.67 1.59
C VAL A 924 19.54 15.47 1.36
N ILE A 925 19.18 14.59 0.43
CA ILE A 925 19.97 13.38 0.13
C ILE A 925 21.33 13.78 -0.45
N GLY A 926 22.41 13.22 0.09
CA GLY A 926 23.77 13.46 -0.37
C GLY A 926 24.00 12.97 -1.81
N GLN A 927 24.73 13.77 -2.61
CA GLN A 927 25.15 13.40 -3.96
C GLN A 927 26.58 12.82 -3.97
N ALA A 928 27.11 12.37 -5.11
CA ALA A 928 28.39 11.66 -5.13
C ALA A 928 29.62 12.50 -4.70
N ASP A 929 29.70 13.78 -5.08
CA ASP A 929 30.89 14.62 -4.83
C ASP A 929 30.62 15.82 -3.91
N SER A 930 29.54 16.54 -4.16
CA SER A 930 29.12 17.74 -3.42
C SER A 930 27.61 17.83 -3.43
N THR A 931 27.01 18.34 -2.36
CA THR A 931 25.55 18.35 -2.21
C THR A 931 25.02 19.77 -2.34
N PHE A 932 24.03 19.93 -3.21
CA PHE A 932 23.25 21.15 -3.31
C PHE A 932 22.03 21.11 -2.40
N SER A 933 21.73 22.23 -1.77
CA SER A 933 20.41 22.46 -1.19
C SER A 933 19.33 22.47 -2.28
N LYS A 934 18.07 22.30 -1.86
CA LYS A 934 16.91 22.78 -2.63
C LYS A 934 16.99 24.30 -2.76
N ILE A 935 16.23 24.86 -3.70
CA ILE A 935 16.21 26.32 -3.95
C ILE A 935 15.65 27.02 -2.72
N VAL A 936 16.44 27.93 -2.14
CA VAL A 936 16.04 28.88 -1.11
C VAL A 936 15.33 30.04 -1.82
N GLN A 937 14.08 30.32 -1.47
CA GLN A 937 13.25 31.32 -2.14
C GLN A 937 12.97 32.53 -1.24
N ASP A 938 12.25 33.53 -1.77
CA ASP A 938 11.70 34.67 -1.02
C ASP A 938 12.71 35.56 -0.28
N LEU A 939 13.96 35.57 -0.74
CA LEU A 939 15.00 36.45 -0.19
C LEU A 939 14.77 37.90 -0.59
N GLU A 940 14.57 38.76 0.41
CA GLU A 940 14.57 40.22 0.26
C GLU A 940 15.89 40.72 -0.36
N SER A 941 15.78 41.59 -1.37
CA SER A 941 16.94 42.21 -2.01
C SER A 941 17.61 43.25 -1.10
N LEU A 942 18.91 43.44 -1.31
CA LEU A 942 19.80 44.34 -0.56
C LEU A 942 19.98 43.96 0.91
N ARG A 943 19.95 42.66 1.21
CA ARG A 943 20.02 42.12 2.56
C ARG A 943 21.05 41.00 2.66
N TYR A 944 21.76 40.93 3.79
CA TYR A 944 22.61 39.77 4.12
C TYR A 944 21.78 38.65 4.74
N TYR A 945 22.15 37.43 4.40
CA TYR A 945 21.66 36.18 4.99
C TYR A 945 22.83 35.35 5.48
N TRP A 946 22.60 34.54 6.51
CA TRP A 946 23.59 33.66 7.13
C TRP A 946 23.11 32.23 7.04
N TRP A 947 23.99 31.28 6.76
CA TRP A 947 23.58 29.89 6.60
C TRP A 947 24.62 28.92 7.14
N ARG A 948 24.14 27.74 7.49
CA ARG A 948 24.94 26.61 7.97
C ARG A 948 24.32 25.29 7.56
N VAL A 949 25.11 24.23 7.57
CA VAL A 949 24.65 22.87 7.24
C VAL A 949 25.30 21.84 8.16
N ARG A 950 24.62 20.71 8.37
CA ARG A 950 25.18 19.51 9.00
C ARG A 950 24.69 18.27 8.28
N ALA A 951 25.53 17.24 8.19
CA ALA A 951 25.17 15.91 7.73
C ALA A 951 24.62 15.03 8.87
N SER A 952 23.87 14.00 8.48
CA SER A 952 23.28 12.93 9.29
C SER A 952 23.51 11.59 8.59
N ASP A 953 23.90 10.56 9.33
CA ASP A 953 23.94 9.15 8.88
C ASP A 953 22.66 8.38 9.32
N ASN A 954 21.62 9.10 9.74
CA ASN A 954 20.38 8.62 10.37
C ASN A 954 20.54 8.08 11.80
N ARG A 955 21.71 8.21 12.42
CA ARG A 955 21.97 7.83 13.82
C ARG A 955 22.55 8.99 14.62
N GLU A 956 23.57 9.62 14.06
CA GLU A 956 24.23 10.81 14.59
C GLU A 956 24.27 11.92 13.56
N LEU A 957 24.42 13.12 14.11
CA LEU A 957 24.55 14.32 13.31
C LEU A 957 25.98 14.84 13.46
N SER A 958 26.59 15.16 12.32
CA SER A 958 27.86 15.90 12.31
C SER A 958 27.75 17.23 13.09
N PRO A 959 28.90 17.78 13.52
CA PRO A 959 28.96 19.19 13.91
C PRO A 959 28.41 20.08 12.79
N TRP A 960 27.80 21.21 13.16
CA TRP A 960 27.48 22.24 12.18
C TRP A 960 28.75 22.66 11.44
N SER A 961 28.60 22.96 10.15
CA SER A 961 29.58 23.75 9.42
C SER A 961 29.83 25.08 10.14
N GLU A 962 30.94 25.73 9.80
CA GLU A 962 31.07 27.17 10.04
C GLU A 962 29.87 27.92 9.44
N THR A 963 29.51 29.06 10.02
CA THR A 963 28.47 29.92 9.45
C THR A 963 29.05 30.71 8.28
N SER A 964 28.37 30.71 7.14
CA SER A 964 28.70 31.58 6.00
C SER A 964 27.61 32.62 5.79
N SER A 965 27.98 33.79 5.30
CA SER A 965 27.04 34.84 4.92
C SER A 965 27.00 35.08 3.42
N PHE A 966 25.90 35.63 2.91
CA PHE A 966 25.81 36.14 1.55
C PHE A 966 24.86 37.33 1.42
N PHE A 967 25.13 38.21 0.46
CA PHE A 967 24.31 39.37 0.14
C PHE A 967 23.34 39.04 -1.00
N ALA A 968 22.03 39.10 -0.72
CA ALA A 968 21.00 38.92 -1.72
C ALA A 968 20.79 40.22 -2.51
N ARG A 969 21.03 40.20 -3.83
CA ARG A 969 20.90 41.36 -4.71
C ARG A 969 19.97 41.06 -5.89
N LYS A 970 18.97 41.92 -6.15
CA LYS A 970 18.14 41.81 -7.36
C LYS A 970 19.00 41.99 -8.63
N PRO A 971 19.00 41.04 -9.58
CA PRO A 971 19.73 41.20 -10.83
C PRO A 971 19.28 42.43 -11.63
N ALA A 972 20.25 43.16 -12.18
CA ALA A 972 20.00 44.34 -13.00
C ALA A 972 19.79 43.96 -14.47
N VAL A 973 19.02 44.79 -15.17
CA VAL A 973 18.81 44.69 -16.62
C VAL A 973 19.56 45.86 -17.27
N HIS A 974 20.48 45.55 -18.17
CA HIS A 974 21.29 46.50 -18.92
C HIS A 974 20.86 46.52 -20.39
N SER A 975 20.20 47.60 -20.82
CA SER A 975 19.65 47.68 -22.18
C SER A 975 20.63 48.29 -23.20
N VAL A 976 20.72 47.71 -24.39
CA VAL A 976 21.59 48.18 -25.49
C VAL A 976 20.73 48.46 -26.72
N PRO A 977 20.76 49.65 -27.35
CA PRO A 977 21.67 50.75 -27.10
C PRO A 977 21.16 51.80 -26.09
N SER A 978 19.94 51.64 -25.57
CA SER A 978 19.24 52.70 -24.80
C SER A 978 19.95 53.12 -23.51
N GLN A 979 20.63 52.19 -22.83
CA GLN A 979 21.41 52.47 -21.62
C GLN A 979 22.93 52.43 -21.89
N PHE A 980 23.40 51.49 -22.70
CA PHE A 980 24.80 51.35 -23.09
C PHE A 980 24.95 51.42 -24.60
N SER A 981 25.90 52.20 -25.11
CA SER A 981 26.11 52.35 -26.57
C SER A 981 26.69 51.12 -27.26
N THR A 982 27.19 50.12 -26.51
CA THR A 982 27.80 48.89 -27.02
C THR A 982 27.44 47.72 -26.13
N ILE A 983 27.37 46.51 -26.71
CA ILE A 983 27.11 45.28 -25.96
C ILE A 983 28.30 45.00 -25.01
N ALA A 984 29.53 45.18 -25.49
CA ALA A 984 30.73 45.03 -24.67
C ALA A 984 30.74 45.99 -23.46
N GLY A 985 30.25 47.22 -23.64
CA GLY A 985 30.11 48.20 -22.56
C GLY A 985 29.14 47.73 -21.47
N ALA A 986 27.98 47.20 -21.86
CA ALA A 986 27.02 46.63 -20.91
C ALA A 986 27.59 45.42 -20.16
N ILE A 987 28.24 44.49 -20.87
CA ILE A 987 28.88 43.30 -20.27
C ILE A 987 29.98 43.70 -19.26
N SER A 988 30.72 44.78 -19.55
CA SER A 988 31.80 45.23 -18.66
C SER A 988 31.31 45.62 -17.26
N VAL A 989 30.11 46.20 -17.16
CA VAL A 989 29.52 46.65 -15.89
C VAL A 989 28.54 45.66 -15.27
N ALA A 990 28.00 44.72 -16.06
CA ALA A 990 27.12 43.67 -15.59
C ALA A 990 27.82 42.82 -14.52
N GLN A 991 27.06 42.39 -13.51
CA GLN A 991 27.51 41.47 -12.45
C GLN A 991 26.84 40.11 -12.61
N GLU A 992 27.20 39.15 -11.76
CA GLU A 992 26.63 37.79 -11.78
C GLU A 992 25.09 37.83 -11.71
N GLY A 993 24.44 37.08 -12.61
CA GLY A 993 22.98 37.01 -12.76
C GLY A 993 22.32 38.14 -13.54
N ASP A 994 23.04 39.22 -13.88
CA ASP A 994 22.47 40.35 -14.64
C ASP A 994 22.07 39.96 -16.07
N SER A 995 21.07 40.66 -16.60
CA SER A 995 20.66 40.54 -18.00
C SER A 995 21.21 41.68 -18.84
N VAL A 996 21.83 41.36 -19.97
CA VAL A 996 22.12 42.33 -21.04
C VAL A 996 21.09 42.12 -22.15
N VAL A 997 20.18 43.07 -22.30
CA VAL A 997 19.07 43.00 -23.27
C VAL A 997 19.37 43.88 -24.46
N VAL A 998 19.52 43.27 -25.63
CA VAL A 998 19.92 43.94 -26.87
C VAL A 998 18.71 44.21 -27.76
N GLU A 999 18.45 45.48 -28.03
CA GLU A 999 17.39 45.97 -28.90
C GLU A 999 17.68 45.68 -30.39
N PRO A 1000 16.64 45.65 -31.24
CA PRO A 1000 16.77 45.46 -32.69
C PRO A 1000 17.90 46.28 -33.33
N GLY A 1001 18.76 45.62 -34.12
CA GLY A 1001 19.88 46.29 -34.76
C GLY A 1001 20.96 45.34 -35.29
N ILE A 1002 21.97 45.93 -35.94
CA ILE A 1002 23.17 45.22 -36.41
C ILE A 1002 24.36 45.68 -35.57
N TYR A 1003 24.98 44.75 -34.86
CA TYR A 1003 26.09 45.01 -33.94
C TYR A 1003 27.35 44.31 -34.43
N ILE A 1004 28.45 45.08 -34.51
CA ILE A 1004 29.76 44.64 -34.97
C ILE A 1004 30.76 44.95 -33.85
N GLU A 1005 31.03 43.94 -33.03
CA GLU A 1005 31.84 44.08 -31.81
C GLU A 1005 32.67 42.81 -31.57
N SER A 1006 33.53 42.81 -30.56
CA SER A 1006 34.15 41.58 -30.04
C SER A 1006 33.78 41.45 -28.59
N LEU A 1007 33.11 40.36 -28.23
CA LEU A 1007 32.49 40.18 -26.92
C LEU A 1007 33.26 39.14 -26.12
N ASN A 1008 33.40 39.40 -24.83
CA ASN A 1008 33.96 38.47 -23.87
C ASN A 1008 33.08 38.52 -22.62
N LEU A 1009 32.61 37.38 -22.12
CA LEU A 1009 31.73 37.34 -20.94
C LEU A 1009 32.49 37.56 -19.63
N LEU A 1010 33.82 37.71 -19.66
CA LEU A 1010 34.68 38.11 -18.54
C LEU A 1010 34.54 37.23 -17.29
N LYS A 1011 34.34 35.94 -17.50
CA LYS A 1011 34.06 34.93 -16.47
C LYS A 1011 32.75 35.10 -15.69
N LYS A 1012 31.81 35.90 -16.21
CA LYS A 1012 30.53 36.22 -15.57
C LYS A 1012 29.38 35.33 -16.06
N HIS A 1013 28.44 35.06 -15.18
CA HIS A 1013 27.17 34.35 -15.37
C HIS A 1013 26.05 35.35 -15.71
N ILE A 1014 26.05 35.86 -16.94
CA ILE A 1014 25.05 36.84 -17.40
C ILE A 1014 24.06 36.24 -18.40
N ILE A 1015 22.88 36.85 -18.48
CA ILE A 1015 21.87 36.53 -19.50
C ILE A 1015 22.00 37.54 -20.63
N LEU A 1016 22.66 37.16 -21.73
CA LEU A 1016 22.74 37.95 -22.95
C LEU A 1016 21.56 37.55 -23.86
N THR A 1017 20.58 38.44 -23.99
CA THR A 1017 19.36 38.18 -24.76
C THR A 1017 19.00 39.38 -25.64
N THR A 1018 18.00 39.22 -26.49
CA THR A 1018 17.45 40.30 -27.32
C THR A 1018 16.05 40.66 -26.89
N SER A 1019 15.62 41.91 -27.13
CA SER A 1019 14.24 42.33 -26.81
C SER A 1019 13.22 42.01 -27.90
N ALA A 1020 13.65 41.51 -29.06
CA ALA A 1020 12.79 41.31 -30.23
C ALA A 1020 13.03 40.00 -30.98
N GLY A 1021 14.00 39.17 -30.56
CA GLY A 1021 14.30 37.90 -31.18
C GLY A 1021 15.33 37.96 -32.32
N PRO A 1022 15.75 36.78 -32.82
CA PRO A 1022 16.86 36.65 -33.75
C PRO A 1022 16.58 37.29 -35.11
N GLN A 1023 15.33 37.41 -35.52
CA GLN A 1023 14.92 38.01 -36.79
C GLN A 1023 15.20 39.52 -36.89
N PHE A 1024 15.38 40.23 -35.76
CA PHE A 1024 15.60 41.68 -35.73
C PHE A 1024 16.95 42.11 -35.15
N THR A 1025 17.68 41.22 -34.48
CA THR A 1025 18.95 41.55 -33.81
C THR A 1025 20.08 40.67 -34.33
N SER A 1026 21.06 41.30 -34.98
CA SER A 1026 22.14 40.62 -35.71
C SER A 1026 23.53 40.98 -35.15
N LEU A 1027 24.33 39.97 -34.85
CA LEU A 1027 25.75 40.04 -34.53
C LEU A 1027 26.57 39.69 -35.79
N LYS A 1028 27.10 40.72 -36.44
CA LYS A 1028 27.78 40.60 -37.73
C LYS A 1028 29.28 40.76 -37.59
N ASN A 1029 30.05 39.78 -38.05
CA ASN A 1029 31.51 39.75 -37.89
C ASN A 1029 31.98 39.87 -36.43
N THR A 1030 31.21 39.28 -35.51
CA THR A 1030 31.39 39.38 -34.06
C THR A 1030 31.78 38.04 -33.48
N GLY A 1031 32.90 38.00 -32.76
CA GLY A 1031 33.30 36.84 -31.95
C GLY A 1031 32.85 36.99 -30.51
N ILE A 1032 32.27 35.94 -29.94
CA ILE A 1032 31.97 35.86 -28.50
C ILE A 1032 32.91 34.84 -27.85
N VAL A 1033 33.67 35.27 -26.84
CA VAL A 1033 34.45 34.39 -25.97
C VAL A 1033 33.73 34.19 -24.65
N VAL A 1034 33.46 32.93 -24.32
CA VAL A 1034 32.82 32.52 -23.06
C VAL A 1034 33.84 31.78 -22.21
N ASN A 1035 34.15 32.34 -21.05
CA ASN A 1035 35.19 31.87 -20.12
C ASN A 1035 34.68 31.83 -18.65
N SER A 1036 33.39 31.55 -18.45
CA SER A 1036 32.73 31.52 -17.13
C SER A 1036 33.30 30.44 -16.20
N LEU A 1037 33.18 30.69 -14.88
CA LEU A 1037 33.44 29.68 -13.85
C LEU A 1037 32.29 28.65 -13.80
N PRO A 1038 32.47 27.47 -13.18
CA PRO A 1038 31.37 26.54 -12.90
C PRO A 1038 30.33 27.18 -11.96
N GLY A 1039 29.03 27.01 -12.24
CA GLY A 1039 27.95 27.68 -11.51
C GLY A 1039 26.66 27.89 -12.32
N ILE A 1040 26.00 29.05 -12.15
CA ILE A 1040 24.78 29.41 -12.90
C ILE A 1040 25.15 29.58 -14.39
N PRO A 1041 24.53 28.90 -15.35
CA PRO A 1041 24.96 29.01 -16.74
C PRO A 1041 24.77 30.44 -17.27
N ALA A 1042 25.78 30.97 -17.97
CA ALA A 1042 25.58 32.16 -18.80
C ALA A 1042 24.66 31.80 -19.97
N ILE A 1043 23.68 32.64 -20.29
CA ILE A 1043 22.70 32.37 -21.35
C ILE A 1043 23.01 33.29 -22.54
N ILE A 1044 23.10 32.73 -23.75
CA ILE A 1044 23.15 33.49 -25.00
C ILE A 1044 21.94 33.09 -25.83
N SER A 1045 21.00 34.03 -25.99
CA SER A 1045 19.70 33.72 -26.60
C SER A 1045 19.17 34.78 -27.55
N GLY A 1046 18.54 34.35 -28.64
CA GLY A 1046 17.74 35.22 -29.50
C GLY A 1046 18.51 36.09 -30.49
N PHE A 1047 19.74 35.73 -30.89
CA PHE A 1047 20.54 36.50 -31.85
C PHE A 1047 20.65 35.83 -33.22
N THR A 1048 20.73 36.63 -34.28
CA THR A 1048 21.28 36.18 -35.57
C THR A 1048 22.80 36.37 -35.59
N PHE A 1049 23.57 35.36 -35.96
CA PHE A 1049 25.01 35.42 -36.21
C PHE A 1049 25.29 35.28 -37.71
N GLU A 1050 25.96 36.28 -38.30
CA GLU A 1050 26.25 36.30 -39.75
C GLU A 1050 27.65 36.85 -40.08
N GLY A 1051 28.14 36.57 -41.30
CA GLY A 1051 29.48 36.97 -41.71
C GLY A 1051 30.56 36.12 -41.03
N THR A 1052 31.57 36.74 -40.41
CA THR A 1052 32.67 35.99 -39.77
C THR A 1052 32.41 35.59 -38.32
N SER A 1053 31.19 35.81 -37.81
CA SER A 1053 30.82 35.61 -36.40
C SER A 1053 31.00 34.17 -35.89
N PHE A 1054 31.34 34.03 -34.61
CA PHE A 1054 31.58 32.73 -33.95
C PHE A 1054 31.41 32.83 -32.42
N ILE A 1055 31.24 31.67 -31.76
CA ILE A 1055 31.27 31.52 -30.30
C ILE A 1055 32.40 30.56 -29.92
N SER A 1056 33.25 30.96 -28.97
CA SER A 1056 34.35 30.17 -28.43
C SER A 1056 34.19 30.00 -26.92
N ILE A 1057 34.08 28.75 -26.47
CA ILE A 1057 33.80 28.37 -25.08
C ILE A 1057 35.03 27.66 -24.52
N VAL A 1058 35.58 28.18 -23.44
CA VAL A 1058 36.87 27.75 -22.85
C VAL A 1058 36.84 27.83 -21.32
N ASP A 1059 37.92 27.38 -20.69
CA ASP A 1059 38.21 27.55 -19.24
C ASP A 1059 37.15 26.95 -18.28
N GLY A 1060 36.52 25.83 -18.64
CA GLY A 1060 35.53 25.17 -17.77
C GLY A 1060 34.13 25.80 -17.84
N ALA A 1061 33.90 26.72 -18.78
CA ALA A 1061 32.63 27.41 -18.92
C ALA A 1061 31.44 26.46 -19.23
N GLU A 1062 30.27 26.77 -18.68
CA GLU A 1062 29.04 25.98 -18.81
C GLU A 1062 27.86 26.82 -19.34
N PRO A 1063 27.97 27.50 -20.51
CA PRO A 1063 26.89 28.34 -20.99
C PRO A 1063 25.74 27.52 -21.59
N VAL A 1064 24.54 28.12 -21.58
CA VAL A 1064 23.40 27.69 -22.39
C VAL A 1064 23.31 28.59 -23.62
N ILE A 1065 23.44 28.00 -24.80
CA ILE A 1065 23.30 28.69 -26.08
C ILE A 1065 21.99 28.20 -26.69
N GLN A 1066 21.01 29.10 -26.81
CA GLN A 1066 19.66 28.71 -27.24
C GLN A 1066 18.94 29.73 -28.11
N ASN A 1067 17.99 29.29 -28.95
CA ASN A 1067 17.13 30.19 -29.73
C ASN A 1067 17.91 31.18 -30.61
N ASN A 1068 19.08 30.79 -31.15
CA ASN A 1068 19.89 31.62 -32.03
C ASN A 1068 19.84 31.15 -33.49
N LEU A 1069 20.03 32.07 -34.43
CA LEU A 1069 20.10 31.82 -35.87
C LEU A 1069 21.52 32.06 -36.39
N PHE A 1070 22.24 31.01 -36.74
CA PHE A 1070 23.55 31.08 -37.38
C PHE A 1070 23.40 30.94 -38.89
N LYS A 1071 23.53 32.04 -39.65
CA LYS A 1071 23.28 32.02 -41.11
C LYS A 1071 24.37 32.66 -41.94
N ASN A 1072 24.61 32.09 -43.12
CA ASN A 1072 25.50 32.64 -44.14
C ASN A 1072 26.89 33.04 -43.57
N THR A 1073 27.41 32.26 -42.62
CA THR A 1073 28.73 32.55 -42.05
C THR A 1073 29.82 32.21 -43.07
N ILE A 1074 30.79 33.12 -43.21
CA ILE A 1074 31.86 33.10 -44.21
C ILE A 1074 33.24 32.84 -43.58
N TYR A 1075 34.26 32.69 -44.43
CA TYR A 1075 35.64 32.31 -44.10
C TYR A 1075 36.22 33.06 -42.90
N GLY A 1076 36.76 32.32 -41.94
CA GLY A 1076 37.45 32.81 -40.75
C GLY A 1076 38.13 31.66 -40.01
N TYR A 1077 37.39 31.00 -39.11
CA TYR A 1077 37.80 29.79 -38.37
C TYR A 1077 37.10 28.53 -38.93
N GLU A 1078 37.48 27.33 -38.50
CA GLU A 1078 36.90 26.07 -39.03
C GLU A 1078 35.48 25.76 -38.50
N TYR A 1079 35.02 26.48 -37.47
CA TYR A 1079 33.79 26.23 -36.69
C TYR A 1079 32.93 27.48 -36.52
N ILE A 1080 31.65 27.32 -36.13
CA ILE A 1080 30.79 28.43 -35.67
C ILE A 1080 30.76 28.46 -34.14
N ILE A 1081 30.50 27.32 -33.50
CA ILE A 1081 30.62 27.14 -32.06
C ILE A 1081 31.76 26.17 -31.79
N ARG A 1082 32.71 26.56 -30.91
CA ARG A 1082 33.75 25.66 -30.39
C ARG A 1082 33.70 25.59 -28.88
N SER A 1083 33.79 24.37 -28.35
CA SER A 1083 33.96 24.10 -26.92
C SER A 1083 35.26 23.33 -26.65
N GLN A 1084 35.99 23.75 -25.62
CA GLN A 1084 37.22 23.10 -25.18
C GLN A 1084 37.34 23.10 -23.65
N SER A 1085 37.35 21.89 -23.07
CA SER A 1085 37.44 21.67 -21.62
C SER A 1085 36.35 22.41 -20.83
N SER A 1086 35.12 22.33 -21.34
CA SER A 1086 33.94 23.09 -20.90
C SER A 1086 32.69 22.20 -20.91
N HIS A 1087 31.59 22.64 -20.29
CA HIS A 1087 30.31 21.90 -20.19
C HIS A 1087 29.09 22.65 -20.75
N PRO A 1088 29.08 23.11 -22.02
CA PRO A 1088 27.96 23.89 -22.54
C PRO A 1088 26.74 23.02 -22.86
N ILE A 1089 25.57 23.65 -22.79
CA ILE A 1089 24.31 23.15 -23.37
C ILE A 1089 24.02 23.96 -24.62
N ILE A 1090 23.84 23.29 -25.75
CA ILE A 1090 23.51 23.91 -27.03
C ILE A 1090 22.16 23.37 -27.45
N ARG A 1091 21.12 24.20 -27.42
CA ARG A 1091 19.75 23.74 -27.71
C ARG A 1091 18.89 24.71 -28.50
N GLU A 1092 17.92 24.23 -29.26
CA GLU A 1092 16.94 25.11 -29.94
C GLU A 1092 17.60 26.15 -30.87
N ASN A 1093 18.75 25.84 -31.48
CA ASN A 1093 19.43 26.76 -32.40
C ASN A 1093 19.25 26.31 -33.86
N LEU A 1094 19.23 27.29 -34.76
CA LEU A 1094 19.09 27.09 -36.20
C LEU A 1094 20.38 27.48 -36.93
N PHE A 1095 20.97 26.54 -37.68
CA PHE A 1095 22.18 26.75 -38.48
C PHE A 1095 21.86 26.59 -39.97
N VAL A 1096 21.94 27.66 -40.76
CA VAL A 1096 21.49 27.67 -42.16
C VAL A 1096 22.52 28.24 -43.12
N ASN A 1097 22.80 27.53 -44.23
CA ASN A 1097 23.64 28.02 -45.33
C ASN A 1097 25.08 28.42 -44.93
N ASN A 1098 25.66 27.74 -43.93
CA ASN A 1098 27.03 28.02 -43.48
C ASN A 1098 28.07 27.21 -44.27
N LEU A 1099 28.21 27.54 -45.56
CA LEU A 1099 29.00 26.76 -46.52
C LEU A 1099 30.52 26.96 -46.40
N ALA A 1100 30.97 28.00 -45.71
CA ALA A 1100 32.40 28.31 -45.60
C ALA A 1100 33.11 27.60 -44.43
N ARG A 1101 32.37 27.00 -43.49
CA ARG A 1101 32.90 26.41 -42.24
C ARG A 1101 32.93 24.89 -42.34
N ASN A 1102 34.01 24.26 -41.93
CA ASN A 1102 34.15 22.81 -42.09
C ASN A 1102 33.21 22.04 -41.16
N GLN A 1103 32.79 22.66 -40.05
CA GLN A 1103 31.78 22.19 -39.11
C GLN A 1103 31.00 23.35 -38.50
N CYS A 1104 29.73 23.16 -38.13
CA CYS A 1104 28.96 24.16 -37.39
C CYS A 1104 29.33 24.13 -35.90
N VAL A 1105 29.24 22.96 -35.26
CA VAL A 1105 29.58 22.76 -33.84
C VAL A 1105 30.79 21.85 -33.71
N PHE A 1106 31.80 22.29 -32.96
CA PHE A 1106 33.02 21.53 -32.68
C PHE A 1106 33.30 21.38 -31.18
N ILE A 1107 33.25 20.15 -30.68
CA ILE A 1107 33.60 19.83 -29.29
C ILE A 1107 34.97 19.14 -29.26
N PHE A 1108 35.98 19.85 -28.76
CA PHE A 1108 37.35 19.36 -28.69
C PHE A 1108 37.61 18.51 -27.44
N SER A 1109 37.11 18.94 -26.27
CA SER A 1109 37.19 18.23 -24.99
C SER A 1109 36.17 18.78 -23.99
N GLY A 1110 35.92 18.06 -22.89
CA GLY A 1110 34.85 18.39 -21.94
C GLY A 1110 33.55 17.63 -22.25
N ARG A 1111 32.50 17.91 -21.47
CA ARG A 1111 31.13 17.39 -21.68
C ARG A 1111 30.35 18.41 -22.50
N CYS A 1112 29.36 18.00 -23.28
CA CYS A 1112 28.46 18.95 -23.92
C CYS A 1112 27.15 18.26 -24.23
N ASP A 1113 26.03 18.92 -23.96
CA ASP A 1113 24.70 18.40 -24.27
C ASP A 1113 24.15 19.21 -25.45
N ILE A 1114 23.97 18.57 -26.60
CA ILE A 1114 23.52 19.18 -27.86
C ILE A 1114 22.11 18.63 -28.16
N LEU A 1115 21.09 19.45 -27.95
CA LEU A 1115 19.70 19.00 -27.87
C LEU A 1115 18.83 19.82 -28.84
N ASP A 1116 17.92 19.20 -29.58
CA ASP A 1116 16.84 19.96 -30.26
C ASP A 1116 17.36 21.08 -31.19
N ASN A 1117 18.45 20.88 -31.92
CA ASN A 1117 18.97 21.88 -32.87
C ASN A 1117 18.70 21.47 -34.32
N THR A 1118 18.54 22.46 -35.21
CA THR A 1118 18.29 22.24 -36.63
C THR A 1118 19.42 22.82 -37.49
N PHE A 1119 20.03 21.98 -38.33
CA PHE A 1119 21.14 22.32 -39.23
C PHE A 1119 20.74 22.05 -40.69
N VAL A 1120 20.66 23.08 -41.53
CA VAL A 1120 20.22 22.95 -42.93
C VAL A 1120 21.22 23.59 -43.90
N ASN A 1121 21.58 22.87 -44.97
CA ASN A 1121 22.44 23.35 -46.06
C ASN A 1121 23.81 23.88 -45.59
N ASN A 1122 24.44 23.20 -44.63
CA ASN A 1122 25.74 23.60 -44.11
C ASN A 1122 26.87 22.83 -44.80
N ARG A 1123 28.13 23.23 -44.56
CA ARG A 1123 29.26 22.41 -45.00
C ARG A 1123 29.50 21.22 -44.06
N GLY A 1124 29.37 21.35 -42.75
CA GLY A 1124 29.36 20.21 -41.82
C GLY A 1124 28.48 20.48 -40.61
N GLY A 1125 27.90 19.42 -40.02
CA GLY A 1125 27.02 19.54 -38.84
C GLY A 1125 27.79 19.57 -37.51
N ILE A 1126 27.76 18.46 -36.78
CA ILE A 1126 28.29 18.33 -35.41
C ILE A 1126 29.52 17.42 -35.40
N LEU A 1127 30.64 17.92 -34.87
CA LEU A 1127 31.87 17.16 -34.64
C LEU A 1127 32.21 17.11 -33.15
N SER A 1128 32.39 15.91 -32.61
CA SER A 1128 32.87 15.70 -31.24
C SER A 1128 34.13 14.83 -31.21
N GLU A 1129 35.14 15.23 -30.43
CA GLU A 1129 36.36 14.45 -30.18
C GLU A 1129 36.35 13.74 -28.81
N THR A 1130 35.27 13.85 -28.04
CA THR A 1130 35.15 13.39 -26.65
C THR A 1130 33.91 12.52 -26.41
N LYS A 1131 34.05 11.44 -25.64
CA LYS A 1131 32.93 10.52 -25.29
C LYS A 1131 31.98 11.09 -24.22
N LEU A 1132 32.22 12.32 -23.77
CA LEU A 1132 31.37 12.98 -22.77
C LEU A 1132 30.25 13.81 -23.44
N THR A 1133 30.27 13.97 -24.77
CA THR A 1133 29.23 14.73 -25.48
C THR A 1133 27.99 13.89 -25.74
N LYS A 1134 26.83 14.44 -25.40
CA LYS A 1134 25.50 13.92 -25.72
C LYS A 1134 24.91 14.68 -26.89
N ALA A 1135 24.29 13.97 -27.83
CA ALA A 1135 23.55 14.58 -28.93
C ALA A 1135 22.18 13.91 -29.06
N TYR A 1136 21.11 14.65 -28.74
CA TYR A 1136 19.73 14.14 -28.83
C TYR A 1136 18.87 15.05 -29.67
N ASN A 1137 17.92 14.47 -30.39
CA ASN A 1137 16.82 15.20 -31.02
C ASN A 1137 17.26 16.29 -32.02
N ASN A 1138 18.46 16.17 -32.62
CA ASN A 1138 18.93 17.17 -33.58
C ASN A 1138 18.54 16.77 -35.01
N ILE A 1139 18.18 17.77 -35.82
CA ILE A 1139 18.04 17.61 -37.28
C ILE A 1139 19.29 18.11 -37.99
N VAL A 1140 19.91 17.28 -38.84
CA VAL A 1140 21.01 17.71 -39.73
C VAL A 1140 20.74 17.31 -41.17
N VAL A 1141 20.56 18.30 -42.05
CA VAL A 1141 20.08 18.10 -43.42
C VAL A 1141 20.98 18.80 -44.42
N ASN A 1142 21.25 18.13 -45.55
CA ASN A 1142 22.00 18.67 -46.69
C ASN A 1142 23.41 19.17 -46.32
N SER A 1143 24.07 18.54 -45.35
CA SER A 1143 25.44 18.90 -44.98
C SER A 1143 26.47 18.22 -45.90
N THR A 1144 27.29 19.02 -46.58
CA THR A 1144 28.14 18.53 -47.69
C THR A 1144 29.38 17.73 -47.28
N SER A 1145 29.86 17.86 -46.04
CA SER A 1145 31.07 17.20 -45.51
C SER A 1145 30.75 16.07 -44.53
N PHE A 1146 29.75 16.27 -43.65
CA PHE A 1146 29.20 15.25 -42.75
C PHE A 1146 27.99 15.81 -42.00
N GLY A 1147 27.10 14.93 -41.54
CA GLY A 1147 26.04 15.26 -40.59
C GLY A 1147 26.56 15.27 -39.15
N LEU A 1148 26.74 14.07 -38.57
CA LEU A 1148 27.38 13.86 -37.26
C LEU A 1148 28.70 13.13 -37.44
N LYS A 1149 29.77 13.57 -36.76
CA LYS A 1149 31.11 12.99 -36.87
C LYS A 1149 31.84 12.90 -35.54
N GLY A 1150 32.62 11.83 -35.35
CA GLY A 1150 33.57 11.69 -34.25
C GLY A 1150 33.12 10.77 -33.11
N ASN A 1151 33.48 11.11 -31.86
CA ASN A 1151 33.21 10.31 -30.66
C ASN A 1151 32.13 10.98 -29.82
N PHE A 1152 31.09 10.24 -29.45
CA PHE A 1152 30.03 10.69 -28.56
C PHE A 1152 29.92 9.75 -27.35
N GLY A 1153 29.25 10.20 -26.29
CA GLY A 1153 28.74 9.30 -25.27
C GLY A 1153 27.52 8.58 -25.83
N PRO A 1154 26.33 9.19 -25.75
CA PRO A 1154 25.18 8.87 -26.57
C PRO A 1154 24.89 9.96 -27.62
N ALA A 1155 24.87 9.58 -28.89
CA ALA A 1155 24.23 10.32 -29.97
C ALA A 1155 23.02 9.50 -30.43
N ASP A 1156 21.82 9.80 -29.95
CA ASP A 1156 20.61 9.00 -30.20
C ASP A 1156 19.40 9.91 -30.48
N TYR A 1157 18.35 9.37 -31.11
CA TYR A 1157 17.16 10.14 -31.49
C TYR A 1157 17.45 11.37 -32.39
N ASN A 1158 18.52 11.35 -33.20
CA ASN A 1158 18.81 12.42 -34.16
C ASN A 1158 18.30 12.04 -35.56
N LEU A 1159 17.85 13.03 -36.34
CA LEU A 1159 17.44 12.86 -37.73
C LEU A 1159 18.49 13.50 -38.64
N VAL A 1160 19.21 12.67 -39.39
CA VAL A 1160 20.32 13.13 -40.24
C VAL A 1160 20.13 12.66 -41.68
N TYR A 1161 19.88 13.61 -42.58
CA TYR A 1161 19.42 13.31 -43.93
C TYR A 1161 20.23 14.04 -45.01
N ASN A 1162 20.46 13.34 -46.12
CA ASN A 1162 21.13 13.87 -47.31
C ASN A 1162 22.48 14.58 -47.03
N CYS A 1163 23.26 14.06 -46.09
CA CYS A 1163 24.63 14.49 -45.79
C CYS A 1163 25.66 13.46 -46.29
N SER A 1164 26.90 13.89 -46.49
CA SER A 1164 27.95 13.06 -47.11
C SER A 1164 29.18 12.84 -46.21
N PRO A 1165 29.14 11.93 -45.21
CA PRO A 1165 28.03 11.02 -44.88
C PRO A 1165 27.08 11.59 -43.81
N ASN A 1166 25.91 10.96 -43.64
CA ASN A 1166 24.99 11.26 -42.52
C ASN A 1166 25.67 11.05 -41.17
N PHE A 1167 26.24 9.87 -40.98
CA PHE A 1167 26.98 9.52 -39.76
C PHE A 1167 28.39 9.08 -40.14
N ASP A 1168 29.39 9.81 -39.63
CA ASP A 1168 30.81 9.47 -39.62
C ASP A 1168 31.27 9.34 -38.15
N VAL A 1169 30.47 8.62 -37.36
CA VAL A 1169 30.64 8.47 -35.91
C VAL A 1169 31.38 7.16 -35.63
N VAL A 1170 32.43 7.24 -34.80
CA VAL A 1170 33.32 6.11 -34.48
C VAL A 1170 32.81 5.32 -33.28
N GLU A 1171 32.25 6.00 -32.26
CA GLU A 1171 31.66 5.40 -31.06
C GLU A 1171 30.52 6.27 -30.49
N GLY A 1172 29.51 5.62 -29.87
CA GLY A 1172 28.42 6.29 -29.15
C GLY A 1172 27.14 6.53 -29.95
N LEU A 1173 27.02 6.00 -31.17
CA LEU A 1173 25.82 6.12 -31.99
C LEU A 1173 24.71 5.18 -31.48
N GLY A 1174 23.59 5.75 -31.06
CA GLY A 1174 22.41 5.03 -30.61
C GLY A 1174 21.57 4.45 -31.76
N VAL A 1175 20.64 3.57 -31.42
CA VAL A 1175 19.83 2.79 -32.40
C VAL A 1175 18.61 3.55 -32.91
N HIS A 1176 18.22 4.65 -32.27
CA HIS A 1176 17.01 5.42 -32.57
C HIS A 1176 17.30 6.64 -33.44
N ASN A 1177 18.47 6.70 -34.09
CA ASN A 1177 18.76 7.73 -35.07
C ASN A 1177 18.11 7.40 -36.43
N PHE A 1178 17.59 8.41 -37.10
CA PHE A 1178 16.92 8.28 -38.38
C PHE A 1178 17.71 8.92 -39.51
N SER A 1179 17.60 8.35 -40.70
CA SER A 1179 18.22 8.86 -41.93
C SER A 1179 17.17 9.04 -43.02
N VAL A 1180 16.13 9.82 -42.70
CA VAL A 1180 14.94 10.05 -43.52
C VAL A 1180 14.70 11.54 -43.68
N ASP A 1181 13.96 11.93 -44.71
CA ASP A 1181 13.62 13.34 -44.93
C ASP A 1181 12.85 13.91 -43.73
N PRO A 1182 13.28 15.04 -43.13
CA PRO A 1182 12.55 15.67 -42.03
C PRO A 1182 11.23 16.30 -42.46
N MET A 1183 10.91 16.44 -43.76
CA MET A 1183 9.66 17.05 -44.21
C MET A 1183 9.44 18.46 -43.64
N PHE A 1184 10.41 19.35 -43.83
CA PHE A 1184 10.22 20.77 -43.52
C PHE A 1184 9.17 21.41 -44.42
N ILE A 1185 8.40 22.37 -43.89
CA ILE A 1185 7.39 23.13 -44.64
C ILE A 1185 7.97 23.77 -45.90
N SER A 1186 9.08 24.51 -45.77
CA SER A 1186 9.76 25.06 -46.94
C SER A 1186 11.21 25.45 -46.61
N ILE A 1187 12.15 24.61 -47.04
CA ILE A 1187 13.59 24.93 -46.97
C ILE A 1187 13.90 26.22 -47.77
N ASP A 1188 13.29 26.38 -48.95
CA ASP A 1188 13.55 27.51 -49.86
C ASP A 1188 13.07 28.85 -49.29
N SER A 1189 11.96 28.83 -48.54
CA SER A 1189 11.41 30.03 -47.88
C SER A 1189 11.90 30.19 -46.43
N ALA A 1190 12.83 29.34 -45.97
CA ALA A 1190 13.36 29.31 -44.61
C ALA A 1190 12.31 29.04 -43.50
N HIS A 1191 11.28 28.27 -43.82
CA HIS A 1191 10.31 27.71 -42.89
C HIS A 1191 10.73 26.27 -42.54
N PHE A 1192 11.35 26.13 -41.37
CA PHE A 1192 11.97 24.88 -40.90
C PHE A 1192 11.14 24.20 -39.81
N GLU A 1193 9.88 24.58 -39.65
CA GLU A 1193 8.91 23.79 -38.92
C GLU A 1193 8.65 22.47 -39.67
N LEU A 1194 8.38 21.41 -38.92
CA LEU A 1194 8.05 20.10 -39.48
C LEU A 1194 6.58 20.11 -39.93
N TYR A 1195 6.30 19.44 -41.06
CA TYR A 1195 4.93 19.03 -41.35
C TYR A 1195 4.45 18.06 -40.26
N PRO A 1196 3.16 18.07 -39.88
CA PRO A 1196 2.61 17.14 -38.88
C PRO A 1196 2.88 15.66 -39.19
N GLU A 1197 3.01 15.29 -40.46
CA GLU A 1197 3.32 13.92 -40.90
C GLU A 1197 4.83 13.61 -40.95
N SER A 1198 5.68 14.54 -40.50
CA SER A 1198 7.12 14.35 -40.50
C SER A 1198 7.52 13.19 -39.58
N PRO A 1199 8.49 12.36 -39.98
CA PRO A 1199 9.05 11.33 -39.11
C PRO A 1199 9.83 11.88 -37.91
N GLY A 1200 10.00 13.21 -37.82
CA GLY A 1200 10.55 13.89 -36.66
C GLY A 1200 9.54 14.24 -35.57
N VAL A 1201 8.22 14.12 -35.84
CA VAL A 1201 7.16 14.47 -34.89
C VAL A 1201 6.95 13.36 -33.87
N ASP A 1202 6.87 13.70 -32.58
CA ASP A 1202 6.78 12.78 -31.43
C ASP A 1202 7.87 11.68 -31.42
N ALA A 1203 8.98 11.92 -32.11
CA ALA A 1203 10.00 10.91 -32.41
C ALA A 1203 11.28 11.03 -31.56
N GLY A 1204 11.40 12.10 -30.77
CA GLY A 1204 12.58 12.39 -29.96
C GLY A 1204 12.70 11.51 -28.70
N ASN A 1205 13.57 11.86 -27.76
CA ASN A 1205 13.81 11.06 -26.57
C ASN A 1205 12.52 10.89 -25.72
N PRO A 1206 12.11 9.64 -25.36
CA PRO A 1206 10.84 9.38 -24.65
C PRO A 1206 10.86 9.76 -23.16
N SER A 1207 11.97 10.27 -22.64
CA SER A 1207 12.04 10.69 -21.24
C SER A 1207 11.23 11.97 -21.05
N SER A 1208 10.41 12.01 -19.99
CA SER A 1208 9.50 13.14 -19.72
C SER A 1208 10.18 14.50 -19.57
N GLU A 1209 11.51 14.51 -19.34
CA GLU A 1209 12.31 15.74 -19.29
C GLU A 1209 12.49 16.43 -20.65
N PHE A 1210 12.18 15.76 -21.76
CA PHE A 1210 12.27 16.31 -23.11
C PHE A 1210 10.92 16.69 -23.70
N ASN A 1211 9.80 16.22 -23.14
CA ASN A 1211 8.45 16.38 -23.69
C ASN A 1211 8.13 17.81 -24.14
N ASP A 1212 7.33 17.90 -25.19
CA ASP A 1212 6.85 19.19 -25.69
C ASP A 1212 5.94 19.86 -24.64
N PRO A 1213 5.74 21.20 -24.71
CA PRO A 1213 5.00 21.94 -23.69
C PRO A 1213 3.55 21.51 -23.46
N ASP A 1214 2.96 20.76 -24.40
CA ASP A 1214 1.62 20.15 -24.30
C ASP A 1214 1.64 18.75 -23.65
N GLY A 1215 2.82 18.25 -23.27
CA GLY A 1215 3.03 16.96 -22.62
C GLY A 1215 3.26 15.80 -23.59
N SER A 1216 3.18 16.03 -24.91
CA SER A 1216 3.48 15.00 -25.92
C SER A 1216 4.97 14.64 -25.91
N ARG A 1217 5.32 13.57 -26.62
CA ARG A 1217 6.72 13.19 -26.75
C ARG A 1217 7.39 14.23 -27.65
N ASN A 1218 8.63 14.57 -27.34
CA ASN A 1218 9.25 15.72 -27.98
C ASN A 1218 9.50 15.53 -29.49
N ASP A 1219 9.24 16.58 -30.26
CA ASP A 1219 9.63 16.71 -31.65
C ASP A 1219 11.16 16.82 -31.81
N ILE A 1220 11.70 16.18 -32.85
CA ILE A 1220 13.13 16.28 -33.17
C ILE A 1220 13.38 17.61 -33.88
N GLY A 1221 14.21 18.48 -33.31
CA GLY A 1221 14.71 19.70 -33.96
C GLY A 1221 14.42 20.98 -33.15
N ALA A 1222 14.80 22.13 -33.71
CA ALA A 1222 14.69 23.43 -33.02
C ALA A 1222 13.29 24.06 -33.04
N PHE A 1223 12.34 23.47 -33.76
CA PHE A 1223 10.98 23.97 -33.88
C PHE A 1223 10.01 22.80 -33.73
N PRO A 1224 8.92 22.97 -32.96
CA PRO A 1224 7.84 22.00 -32.94
C PRO A 1224 7.14 21.93 -34.31
N ALA A 1225 6.38 20.87 -34.53
CA ALA A 1225 5.51 20.71 -35.69
C ALA A 1225 4.57 21.91 -35.83
N ALA A 1226 4.30 22.33 -37.07
CA ALA A 1226 3.40 23.44 -37.28
C ALA A 1226 1.94 23.05 -36.98
N ASP A 1227 1.29 23.82 -36.12
CA ASP A 1227 -0.16 23.76 -35.94
C ASP A 1227 -0.85 24.40 -37.15
N LEU A 1228 -1.29 23.56 -38.09
CA LEU A 1228 -1.94 23.99 -39.33
C LEU A 1228 -3.44 24.31 -39.14
N THR A 1229 -3.94 24.44 -37.91
CA THR A 1229 -5.38 24.62 -37.64
C THR A 1229 -5.92 26.06 -37.72
N LEU A 1230 -5.13 27.07 -38.11
CA LEU A 1230 -5.60 28.46 -38.26
C LEU A 1230 -5.16 29.13 -39.56
N GLU A 1231 -6.14 29.70 -40.27
CA GLU A 1231 -5.96 30.55 -41.45
C GLU A 1231 -4.95 31.69 -41.20
N SER A 1232 -3.73 31.58 -41.75
CA SER A 1232 -2.95 32.75 -42.17
C SER A 1232 -1.94 32.39 -43.27
N PHE A 1233 -2.42 32.40 -44.51
CA PHE A 1233 -1.66 32.90 -45.67
C PHE A 1233 -1.90 34.40 -45.80
#